data_AF-A0A534MRW5-F1
#
_entry.id   AF-A0A534MRW5-F1
#
_cell.length_a   1.000
_cell.length_b   1.000
_cell.length_c   1.000
_cell.angle_alpha   90.00
_cell.angle_beta   90.00
_cell.angle_gamma   90.00
#
_symmetry.space_group_name_H-M   'P 1'
#
loop_
_entity.id
_entity.type
_entity.pdbx_description
1 polymer ?
#
loop_
_entity_poly.entity_id
_entity_poly.type
_entity_poly.pdbx_seq_one_letter_code
_entity_poly.pdbx_strand_id
1 'polypeptide(L)'
;MVQGGLPVGSSVVLQGPPGQEKLRFALTFLAEGLRAGGSALVVTASQSPDAVVAELQSLGVNLVSVTNENRLRIVDWYSWSEETVHDIEERGIVIRSSIDLTNLGVALSRAIAALAGDGPRRAVIELLSPATSSYEVTQVYAFAQSAKRKFDRHQFTSLVLLEKEMHSNPQLTTLHQPFDGVIEIERSRSGDRIIRKIGVLHLKDTAPDPTFRVLEMTEAGMRVVADPAKPAEPGSVGRGRVLESQDERAQRLRLILQIATERLKLNPRDADALFAMAAAQATLDDAKGGLETLDRLAQIDSAYPGLWVLKTKLHAKLGQADLARLSRVRAFESEPEAAKVIDATVPCPMCEAPVAIDATSCANCGVKFTPTRTLEDELDDLGHAAIQEMVEEELGEEKSRAKPVDKPPSPPPKSPEERPPTRPAKPIEATPSKRGLTNGLLLGRRGAPKAGRTNGLRGRTNGLRGRTNGLTNGLGRTNGLTNGLGRTNGLTNGLGRTNGLTNGLGRTNGLTNGLGGHRPIDFHAVGLRGAMRNAGWKLYLIPLVAVALLLMPLFFVPTYNGPAYPIQIDGQFNDWASVATEAMATGGVFNANVDVVRFGVTPNLGPFAFYVEVAGSALAGGGPPPETMDTVRIFVDIDGSSATGYRIDGLGADRMLEVSGHNGTVLTSTLWEFDSNRNQRDWNGWIKGTATPAAASGSRIETEAQWLAGVSPSIPIIATVHTVSWDEQTDTGDFPVSPGLGTLSVVADPQTPDVIAGNGVALLRLMLTAHGQPVALDSVHVEIAGTAPANASSLLQVTDGANVLAQVAPMSRDVTFSFAPIQLAVGSSTNLTVLGDFSSTIGETFGVRLPAVHPFGLGAGVVSLRENPGARMLGYLGFVPSTPRVDGAFDEWTSLSSDTTNDVGPRSNPNIDLGRYGAQRSGTSTFLYTDVTGRLFHGTPVPEHPQPVPAQSQGPADTDRDGVPDAVDPFPFDFNNDGIPDAQTWTTGSQEARTSGSTRRSRARSRHPMPDGWRACTSARTIALRSSEKMSFESSSTWTTVPLAGTRLAGSGRTGSSRSVGRTARSPSRPCSPSPDRSPDNGIGLPYPR
;
A
#
# COMPACT_ATOMS: atom_id res chain seq x y z
N MET A 1 26.67 6.96 -29.34
CA MET A 1 25.44 6.20 -29.00
C MET A 1 25.68 4.70 -28.81
N VAL A 2 25.62 3.82 -29.82
CA VAL A 2 25.62 2.34 -29.61
C VAL A 2 26.66 1.54 -30.42
N GLN A 3 27.89 2.07 -30.55
CA GLN A 3 29.12 1.42 -31.09
C GLN A 3 29.07 0.65 -32.45
N GLY A 4 27.92 0.60 -33.13
CA GLY A 4 27.72 -0.12 -34.40
C GLY A 4 26.25 -0.29 -34.77
N GLY A 5 25.34 -0.28 -33.80
CA GLY A 5 23.89 -0.40 -34.01
C GLY A 5 23.19 -1.04 -32.81
N LEU A 6 21.92 -1.40 -32.96
CA LEU A 6 21.30 -2.36 -32.04
C LEU A 6 21.83 -3.77 -32.37
N PRO A 7 22.21 -4.59 -31.38
CA PRO A 7 22.65 -5.96 -31.63
C PRO A 7 21.60 -6.78 -32.42
N VAL A 8 22.08 -7.61 -33.35
CA VAL A 8 21.20 -8.47 -34.17
C VAL A 8 20.49 -9.48 -33.25
N GLY A 9 19.17 -9.55 -33.33
CA GLY A 9 18.35 -10.40 -32.45
C GLY A 9 18.04 -9.83 -31.06
N SER A 10 18.51 -8.62 -30.71
CA SER A 10 18.12 -7.97 -29.44
C SER A 10 16.71 -7.39 -29.48
N SER A 11 15.99 -7.47 -28.36
CA SER A 11 14.69 -6.82 -28.19
C SER A 11 14.80 -5.71 -27.15
N VAL A 12 14.54 -4.47 -27.55
CA VAL A 12 14.90 -3.26 -26.79
C VAL A 12 13.66 -2.39 -26.56
N VAL A 13 13.44 -1.93 -25.33
CA VAL A 13 12.39 -0.96 -25.00
C VAL A 13 12.80 0.44 -25.50
N LEU A 14 11.87 1.15 -26.14
CA LEU A 14 11.95 2.57 -26.44
C LEU A 14 10.91 3.30 -25.60
N GLN A 15 11.36 3.94 -24.53
CA GLN A 15 10.50 4.71 -23.62
C GLN A 15 10.58 6.21 -23.86
N GLY A 16 9.56 6.92 -23.43
CA GLY A 16 9.48 8.38 -23.47
C GLY A 16 8.05 8.87 -23.18
N PRO A 17 7.82 10.18 -23.14
CA PRO A 17 6.51 10.76 -22.85
C PRO A 17 5.46 10.42 -23.93
N PRO A 18 4.16 10.60 -23.67
CA PRO A 18 3.10 10.50 -24.66
C PRO A 18 3.33 11.43 -25.84
N GLY A 19 3.24 10.88 -27.05
CA GLY A 19 3.58 11.58 -28.29
C GLY A 19 4.18 10.68 -29.37
N GLN A 20 4.14 11.19 -30.61
CA GLN A 20 4.54 10.49 -31.84
C GLN A 20 6.04 10.20 -31.93
N GLU A 21 6.88 10.79 -31.07
CA GLU A 21 8.34 10.67 -31.12
C GLU A 21 8.83 9.21 -31.14
N LYS A 22 8.23 8.36 -30.29
CA LYS A 22 8.58 6.94 -30.14
C LYS A 22 8.21 6.14 -31.40
N LEU A 23 7.02 6.39 -31.92
CA LEU A 23 6.46 5.75 -33.10
C LEU A 23 7.22 6.16 -34.38
N ARG A 24 7.48 7.46 -34.57
CA ARG A 24 8.26 8.00 -35.70
C ARG A 24 9.68 7.43 -35.73
N PHE A 25 10.32 7.28 -34.57
CA PHE A 25 11.63 6.62 -34.46
C PHE A 25 11.55 5.14 -34.85
N ALA A 26 10.55 4.41 -34.35
CA ALA A 26 10.39 2.98 -34.59
C ALA A 26 10.02 2.65 -36.04
N LEU A 27 9.19 3.46 -36.69
CA LEU A 27 8.87 3.32 -38.11
C LEU A 27 10.04 3.74 -39.00
N THR A 28 10.86 4.71 -38.59
CA THR A 28 12.18 4.98 -39.23
C THR A 28 13.08 3.74 -39.14
N PHE A 29 13.14 3.07 -37.99
CA PHE A 29 13.89 1.82 -37.80
C PHE A 29 13.38 0.66 -38.68
N LEU A 30 12.07 0.52 -38.90
CA LEU A 30 11.54 -0.46 -39.86
C LEU A 30 11.84 -0.08 -41.32
N ALA A 31 11.66 1.19 -41.68
CA ALA A 31 11.89 1.70 -43.04
C ALA A 31 13.35 1.48 -43.49
N GLU A 32 14.33 1.74 -42.62
CA GLU A 32 15.74 1.41 -42.90
C GLU A 32 15.96 -0.10 -43.15
N GLY A 33 15.29 -0.97 -42.37
CA GLY A 33 15.39 -2.43 -42.56
C GLY A 33 14.81 -2.90 -43.89
N LEU A 34 13.65 -2.36 -44.27
CA LEU A 34 12.99 -2.65 -45.54
C LEU A 34 13.76 -2.10 -46.75
N ARG A 35 14.35 -0.90 -46.64
CA ARG A 35 15.23 -0.34 -47.68
C ARG A 35 16.54 -1.12 -47.81
N ALA A 36 17.04 -1.72 -46.74
CA ALA A 36 18.24 -2.58 -46.75
C ALA A 36 17.99 -4.04 -47.20
N GLY A 37 16.81 -4.37 -47.74
CA GLY A 37 16.49 -5.73 -48.22
C GLY A 37 16.02 -6.71 -47.13
N GLY A 38 15.93 -6.27 -45.87
CA GLY A 38 15.41 -7.07 -44.76
C GLY A 38 13.87 -7.20 -44.76
N SER A 39 13.34 -7.83 -43.71
CA SER A 39 11.90 -8.05 -43.52
C SER A 39 11.41 -7.44 -42.20
N ALA A 40 10.20 -6.87 -42.21
CA ALA A 40 9.64 -6.10 -41.10
C ALA A 40 8.31 -6.65 -40.59
N LEU A 41 8.11 -6.53 -39.29
CA LEU A 41 6.90 -6.84 -38.55
C LEU A 41 6.52 -5.63 -37.68
N VAL A 42 5.24 -5.30 -37.60
CA VAL A 42 4.73 -4.28 -36.67
C VAL A 42 3.43 -4.74 -36.04
N VAL A 43 3.36 -4.67 -34.71
CA VAL A 43 2.11 -4.72 -33.95
C VAL A 43 1.74 -3.28 -33.62
N THR A 44 0.52 -2.85 -33.96
CA THR A 44 0.02 -1.50 -33.65
C THR A 44 -1.30 -1.56 -32.89
N ALA A 45 -1.44 -0.60 -31.98
CA ALA A 45 -2.59 -0.46 -31.08
C ALA A 45 -3.05 1.01 -30.93
N SER A 46 -2.29 1.99 -31.44
CA SER A 46 -2.65 3.42 -31.36
C SER A 46 -3.24 4.00 -32.65
N GLN A 47 -3.04 3.32 -33.79
CA GLN A 47 -3.41 3.81 -35.12
C GLN A 47 -3.81 2.68 -36.06
N SER A 48 -4.52 3.03 -37.13
CA SER A 48 -4.95 2.05 -38.13
C SER A 48 -3.79 1.51 -38.98
N PRO A 49 -3.90 0.29 -39.53
CA PRO A 49 -2.89 -0.28 -40.44
C PRO A 49 -2.58 0.61 -41.66
N ASP A 50 -3.58 1.32 -42.18
CA ASP A 50 -3.39 2.22 -43.33
C ASP A 50 -2.54 3.45 -42.98
N ALA A 51 -2.61 3.95 -41.73
CA ALA A 51 -1.74 5.02 -41.24
C ALA A 51 -0.28 4.55 -41.16
N VAL A 52 -0.03 3.35 -40.61
CA VAL A 52 1.30 2.71 -40.59
C VAL A 52 1.88 2.56 -42.01
N VAL A 53 1.04 2.13 -42.96
CA VAL A 53 1.42 1.96 -44.38
C VAL A 53 1.77 3.29 -45.02
N ALA A 54 0.94 4.33 -44.83
CA ALA A 54 1.19 5.68 -45.34
C ALA A 54 2.47 6.29 -44.74
N GLU A 55 2.73 6.08 -43.45
CA GLU A 55 3.95 6.57 -42.81
C GLU A 55 5.21 5.86 -43.33
N LEU A 56 5.19 4.54 -43.52
CA LEU A 56 6.30 3.81 -44.15
C LEU A 56 6.54 4.27 -45.60
N GLN A 57 5.48 4.63 -46.33
CA GLN A 57 5.61 5.27 -47.65
C GLN A 57 6.29 6.64 -47.56
N SER A 58 5.95 7.46 -46.56
CA SER A 58 6.60 8.77 -46.31
C SER A 58 8.10 8.62 -46.04
N LEU A 59 8.51 7.52 -45.40
CA LEU A 59 9.90 7.17 -45.08
C LEU A 59 10.66 6.47 -46.24
N GLY A 60 10.10 6.52 -47.46
CA GLY A 60 10.74 6.07 -48.69
C GLY A 60 10.67 4.55 -48.94
N VAL A 61 9.78 3.81 -48.26
CA VAL A 61 9.62 2.37 -48.50
C VAL A 61 8.79 2.13 -49.78
N ASN A 62 9.34 1.33 -50.70
CA ASN A 62 8.57 0.83 -51.84
C ASN A 62 7.60 -0.28 -51.38
N LEU A 63 6.41 0.14 -50.95
CA LEU A 63 5.35 -0.74 -50.44
C LEU A 63 4.98 -1.87 -51.41
N VAL A 64 4.99 -1.62 -52.73
CA VAL A 64 4.62 -2.60 -53.75
C VAL A 64 5.63 -3.76 -53.79
N SER A 65 6.93 -3.45 -53.76
CA SER A 65 8.01 -4.45 -53.66
C SER A 65 7.88 -5.27 -52.38
N VAL A 66 7.89 -4.63 -51.20
CA VAL A 66 7.90 -5.35 -49.91
C VAL A 66 6.62 -6.15 -49.65
N THR A 67 5.48 -5.74 -50.23
CA THR A 67 4.22 -6.49 -50.20
C THR A 67 4.29 -7.73 -51.08
N ASN A 68 4.65 -7.58 -52.36
CA ASN A 68 4.74 -8.70 -53.31
C ASN A 68 5.79 -9.74 -52.89
N GLU A 69 6.88 -9.28 -52.27
CA GLU A 69 7.96 -10.13 -51.74
C GLU A 69 7.64 -10.74 -50.36
N ASN A 70 6.48 -10.43 -49.76
CA ASN A 70 6.07 -10.85 -48.41
C ASN A 70 7.11 -10.50 -47.31
N ARG A 71 7.71 -9.32 -47.43
CA ARG A 71 8.72 -8.78 -46.51
C ARG A 71 8.14 -7.81 -45.47
N LEU A 72 6.86 -7.49 -45.54
CA LEU A 72 6.13 -6.72 -44.52
C LEU A 72 4.91 -7.52 -44.02
N ARG A 73 4.69 -7.48 -42.70
CA ARG A 73 3.44 -7.88 -42.04
C ARG A 73 3.06 -6.90 -40.94
N ILE A 74 1.76 -6.64 -40.82
CA ILE A 74 1.15 -5.78 -39.80
C ILE A 74 0.22 -6.66 -38.97
N VAL A 75 0.31 -6.56 -37.65
CA VAL A 75 -0.65 -7.13 -36.71
C VAL A 75 -1.50 -5.98 -36.18
N ASP A 76 -2.78 -6.02 -36.52
CA ASP A 76 -3.77 -5.00 -36.16
C ASP A 76 -4.45 -5.38 -34.84
N TRP A 77 -4.13 -4.63 -33.79
CA TRP A 77 -4.79 -4.65 -32.49
C TRP A 77 -5.33 -3.25 -32.13
N TYR A 78 -5.59 -2.44 -33.15
CA TYR A 78 -6.25 -1.15 -33.03
C TYR A 78 -7.74 -1.29 -33.40
N SER A 79 -8.02 -1.85 -34.58
CA SER A 79 -9.35 -1.77 -35.18
C SER A 79 -10.41 -2.68 -34.57
N TRP A 80 -10.10 -3.50 -33.55
CA TRP A 80 -11.14 -4.18 -32.76
C TRP A 80 -12.01 -3.20 -31.96
N SER A 81 -11.50 -1.98 -31.72
CA SER A 81 -12.22 -0.88 -31.06
C SER A 81 -13.23 -0.17 -31.99
N GLU A 82 -13.04 -0.26 -33.30
CA GLU A 82 -13.90 0.37 -34.33
C GLU A 82 -14.79 -0.65 -35.06
N GLU A 83 -14.33 -1.88 -35.27
CA GLU A 83 -15.02 -2.97 -35.95
C GLU A 83 -15.03 -4.26 -35.12
N THR A 84 -16.10 -5.05 -35.21
CA THR A 84 -16.16 -6.39 -34.61
C THR A 84 -15.24 -7.38 -35.33
N VAL A 85 -14.02 -7.56 -34.83
CA VAL A 85 -13.08 -8.58 -35.32
C VAL A 85 -13.36 -9.92 -34.63
N HIS A 86 -13.77 -10.93 -35.39
CA HIS A 86 -13.98 -12.29 -34.87
C HIS A 86 -12.67 -13.09 -34.91
N ASP A 87 -12.17 -13.47 -33.74
CA ASP A 87 -10.88 -14.13 -33.51
C ASP A 87 -9.69 -13.45 -34.20
N ILE A 88 -9.38 -13.88 -35.44
CA ILE A 88 -8.22 -13.48 -36.23
C ILE A 88 -8.59 -13.45 -37.73
N GLU A 89 -8.53 -12.26 -38.34
CA GLU A 89 -8.78 -12.06 -39.77
C GLU A 89 -7.50 -11.77 -40.55
N GLU A 90 -7.34 -12.34 -41.74
CA GLU A 90 -6.19 -12.07 -42.63
C GLU A 90 -6.63 -11.25 -43.84
N ARG A 91 -6.12 -10.01 -43.94
CA ARG A 91 -6.41 -9.04 -45.00
C ARG A 91 -5.10 -8.60 -45.67
N GLY A 92 -4.58 -9.43 -46.57
CA GLY A 92 -3.35 -9.13 -47.34
C GLY A 92 -2.07 -9.19 -46.51
N ILE A 93 -1.48 -8.03 -46.22
CA ILE A 93 -0.33 -7.91 -45.30
C ILE A 93 -0.74 -7.71 -43.83
N VAL A 94 -2.02 -7.44 -43.57
CA VAL A 94 -2.57 -7.19 -42.25
C VAL A 94 -3.18 -8.47 -41.68
N ILE A 95 -2.87 -8.78 -40.42
CA ILE A 95 -3.54 -9.81 -39.63
C ILE A 95 -4.19 -9.11 -38.44
N ARG A 96 -5.52 -9.07 -38.42
CA ARG A 96 -6.30 -8.43 -37.36
C ARG A 96 -6.53 -9.42 -36.23
N SER A 97 -6.60 -8.93 -35.00
CA SER A 97 -6.94 -9.71 -33.83
C SER A 97 -8.09 -9.04 -33.07
N SER A 98 -8.95 -9.87 -32.49
CA SER A 98 -9.77 -9.50 -31.33
C SER A 98 -8.90 -8.99 -30.16
N ILE A 99 -9.54 -8.35 -29.18
CA ILE A 99 -8.90 -7.82 -27.97
C ILE A 99 -8.08 -8.87 -27.21
N ASP A 100 -8.45 -10.15 -27.23
CA ASP A 100 -7.77 -11.23 -26.50
C ASP A 100 -6.27 -11.35 -26.85
N LEU A 101 -5.41 -11.20 -25.84
CA LEU A 101 -3.95 -11.38 -25.94
C LEU A 101 -3.54 -12.78 -26.44
N THR A 102 -4.41 -13.80 -26.27
CA THR A 102 -4.23 -15.15 -26.81
C THR A 102 -4.35 -15.15 -28.33
N ASN A 103 -5.44 -14.58 -28.85
CA ASN A 103 -5.66 -14.40 -30.29
C ASN A 103 -4.58 -13.50 -30.90
N LEU A 104 -4.17 -12.42 -30.21
CA LEU A 104 -3.05 -11.58 -30.62
C LEU A 104 -1.73 -12.37 -30.66
N GLY A 105 -1.51 -13.24 -29.67
CA GLY A 105 -0.35 -14.13 -29.61
C GLY A 105 -0.30 -15.14 -30.76
N VAL A 106 -1.46 -15.58 -31.27
CA VAL A 106 -1.58 -16.43 -32.46
C VAL A 106 -1.42 -15.61 -33.74
N ALA A 107 -2.04 -14.43 -33.85
CA ALA A 107 -1.90 -13.52 -34.99
C ALA A 107 -0.44 -13.13 -35.22
N LEU A 108 0.29 -12.78 -34.15
CA LEU A 108 1.74 -12.54 -34.16
C LEU A 108 2.52 -13.75 -34.69
N SER A 109 2.11 -14.97 -34.34
CA SER A 109 2.76 -16.20 -34.79
C SER A 109 2.51 -16.48 -36.27
N ARG A 110 1.29 -16.21 -36.77
CA ARG A 110 0.97 -16.28 -38.22
C ARG A 110 1.76 -15.22 -39.01
N ALA A 111 1.85 -13.99 -38.50
CA ALA A 111 2.60 -12.91 -39.12
C ALA A 111 4.10 -13.25 -39.26
N ILE A 112 4.71 -13.81 -38.20
CA ILE A 112 6.10 -14.28 -38.23
C ILE A 112 6.30 -15.41 -39.27
N ALA A 113 5.37 -16.36 -39.36
CA ALA A 113 5.42 -17.47 -40.30
C ALA A 113 5.21 -17.04 -41.77
N ALA A 114 4.43 -15.98 -42.00
CA ALA A 114 4.14 -15.44 -43.33
C ALA A 114 5.23 -14.50 -43.88
N LEU A 115 6.25 -14.16 -43.09
CA LEU A 115 7.37 -13.30 -43.51
C LEU A 115 8.46 -14.08 -44.24
N ALA A 116 8.62 -13.79 -45.53
CA ALA A 116 9.66 -14.34 -46.39
C ALA A 116 11.00 -13.61 -46.24
N GLY A 117 12.05 -14.21 -46.82
CA GLY A 117 13.40 -13.68 -46.88
C GLY A 117 14.32 -14.12 -45.74
N ASP A 118 15.58 -14.37 -46.11
CA ASP A 118 16.69 -14.74 -45.21
C ASP A 118 17.50 -13.51 -44.73
N GLY A 119 17.07 -12.30 -45.10
CA GLY A 119 17.67 -11.04 -44.69
C GLY A 119 17.35 -10.65 -43.24
N PRO A 120 17.95 -9.56 -42.72
CA PRO A 120 17.74 -9.10 -41.35
C PRO A 120 16.27 -8.85 -41.04
N ARG A 121 15.78 -9.39 -39.91
CA ARG A 121 14.39 -9.27 -39.48
C ARG A 121 14.27 -8.18 -38.42
N ARG A 122 13.34 -7.23 -38.61
CA ARG A 122 13.06 -6.14 -37.65
C ARG A 122 11.60 -6.19 -37.19
N ALA A 123 11.37 -5.90 -35.91
CA ALA A 123 10.02 -5.84 -35.36
C ALA A 123 9.79 -4.54 -34.58
N VAL A 124 8.54 -4.07 -34.58
CA VAL A 124 8.04 -3.06 -33.64
C VAL A 124 6.83 -3.64 -32.91
N ILE A 125 6.81 -3.52 -31.59
CA ILE A 125 5.60 -3.75 -30.78
C ILE A 125 5.19 -2.42 -30.15
N GLU A 126 4.12 -1.84 -30.67
CA GLU A 126 3.34 -0.81 -30.00
C GLU A 126 2.14 -1.49 -29.35
N LEU A 127 2.33 -1.93 -28.09
CA LEU A 127 1.32 -2.71 -27.38
C LEU A 127 1.36 -2.55 -25.85
N LEU A 128 2.54 -2.45 -25.22
CA LEU A 128 2.64 -2.62 -23.76
C LEU A 128 1.76 -1.63 -22.99
N SER A 129 1.83 -0.33 -23.33
CA SER A 129 1.03 0.70 -22.63
C SER A 129 -0.46 0.71 -23.02
N PRO A 130 -0.84 0.48 -24.29
CA PRO A 130 -2.24 0.20 -24.65
C PRO A 130 -2.83 -1.08 -24.04
N ALA A 131 -2.03 -2.11 -23.79
CA ALA A 131 -2.53 -3.36 -23.22
C ALA A 131 -2.78 -3.25 -21.71
N THR A 132 -1.99 -2.46 -20.99
CA THR A 132 -2.19 -2.21 -19.54
C THR A 132 -3.45 -1.41 -19.20
N SER A 133 -4.18 -0.85 -20.18
CA SER A 133 -5.52 -0.30 -19.91
C SER A 133 -6.64 -1.35 -19.93
N SER A 134 -6.34 -2.57 -20.38
CA SER A 134 -7.33 -3.66 -20.56
C SER A 134 -6.92 -4.99 -19.90
N TYR A 135 -5.67 -5.10 -19.45
CA TYR A 135 -5.06 -6.32 -18.90
C TYR A 135 -4.08 -5.98 -17.78
N GLU A 136 -3.95 -6.90 -16.83
CA GLU A 136 -3.02 -6.74 -15.72
C GLU A 136 -1.55 -6.68 -16.18
N VAL A 137 -0.72 -5.94 -15.45
CA VAL A 137 0.71 -5.78 -15.81
C VAL A 137 1.43 -7.13 -15.83
N THR A 138 0.99 -8.09 -15.01
CA THR A 138 1.48 -9.48 -15.01
C THR A 138 1.07 -10.28 -16.26
N GLN A 139 -0.12 -10.03 -16.81
CA GLN A 139 -0.61 -10.63 -18.06
C GLN A 139 0.11 -10.01 -19.27
N VAL A 140 0.30 -8.69 -19.27
CA VAL A 140 1.08 -7.97 -20.29
C VAL A 140 2.55 -8.39 -20.25
N TYR A 141 3.13 -8.61 -19.06
CA TYR A 141 4.46 -9.19 -18.88
C TYR A 141 4.57 -10.62 -19.44
N ALA A 142 3.58 -11.48 -19.17
CA ALA A 142 3.54 -12.84 -19.73
C ALA A 142 3.45 -12.83 -21.27
N PHE A 143 2.64 -11.93 -21.85
CA PHE A 143 2.61 -11.69 -23.30
C PHE A 143 3.96 -11.18 -23.81
N ALA A 144 4.56 -10.18 -23.15
CA ALA A 144 5.84 -9.60 -23.54
C ALA A 144 6.96 -10.65 -23.56
N GLN A 145 7.05 -11.48 -22.51
CA GLN A 145 7.98 -12.60 -22.43
C GLN A 145 7.74 -13.65 -23.53
N SER A 146 6.47 -13.92 -23.87
CA SER A 146 6.08 -14.80 -24.98
C SER A 146 6.47 -14.24 -26.35
N ALA A 147 6.24 -12.95 -26.59
CA ALA A 147 6.63 -12.25 -27.81
C ALA A 147 8.15 -12.18 -27.97
N LYS A 148 8.88 -11.83 -26.90
CA LYS A 148 10.35 -11.78 -26.87
C LYS A 148 10.96 -13.16 -27.18
N ARG A 149 10.42 -14.25 -26.60
CA ARG A 149 10.81 -15.63 -26.96
C ARG A 149 10.56 -16.00 -28.43
N LYS A 150 9.51 -15.45 -29.06
CA LYS A 150 9.26 -15.63 -30.51
C LYS A 150 10.27 -14.84 -31.34
N PHE A 151 10.60 -13.61 -30.94
CA PHE A 151 11.59 -12.77 -31.62
C PHE A 151 13.00 -13.35 -31.54
N ASP A 152 13.46 -13.78 -30.36
CA ASP A 152 14.74 -14.46 -30.16
C ASP A 152 14.85 -15.69 -31.09
N ARG A 153 13.82 -16.55 -31.10
CA ARG A 153 13.74 -17.77 -31.94
C ARG A 153 13.83 -17.48 -33.44
N HIS A 154 13.27 -16.37 -33.90
CA HIS A 154 13.23 -15.99 -35.31
C HIS A 154 14.21 -14.85 -35.66
N GLN A 155 15.17 -14.56 -34.77
CA GLN A 155 16.27 -13.60 -34.96
C GLN A 155 15.80 -12.19 -35.37
N PHE A 156 14.70 -11.73 -34.77
CA PHE A 156 14.24 -10.34 -34.93
C PHE A 156 15.03 -9.40 -34.01
N THR A 157 15.59 -8.33 -34.56
CA THR A 157 15.92 -7.14 -33.74
C THR A 157 14.63 -6.34 -33.55
N SER A 158 14.17 -6.15 -32.31
CA SER A 158 12.89 -5.51 -32.04
C SER A 158 13.00 -4.22 -31.22
N LEU A 159 12.09 -3.29 -31.49
CA LEU A 159 11.79 -2.15 -30.62
C LEU A 159 10.40 -2.33 -30.01
N VAL A 160 10.28 -2.09 -28.70
CA VAL A 160 9.02 -2.21 -27.98
C VAL A 160 8.69 -0.86 -27.34
N LEU A 161 7.54 -0.28 -27.69
CA LEU A 161 7.19 1.09 -27.31
C LEU A 161 6.53 1.12 -25.94
N LEU A 162 6.97 2.08 -25.11
CA LEU A 162 6.49 2.28 -23.76
C LEU A 162 6.27 3.77 -23.47
N GLU A 163 5.08 4.12 -22.99
CA GLU A 163 4.69 5.47 -22.60
C GLU A 163 5.18 5.73 -21.15
N LYS A 164 6.39 6.27 -20.95
CA LYS A 164 7.05 6.34 -19.63
C LYS A 164 6.17 6.98 -18.55
N GLU A 165 5.41 8.02 -18.92
CA GLU A 165 4.57 8.79 -18.02
C GLU A 165 3.20 8.11 -17.72
N MET A 166 2.90 6.95 -18.32
CA MET A 166 1.69 6.14 -18.02
C MET A 166 1.91 5.07 -16.94
N HIS A 167 3.15 4.84 -16.47
CA HIS A 167 3.49 3.74 -15.56
C HIS A 167 4.25 4.23 -14.35
N SER A 168 3.96 3.65 -13.18
CA SER A 168 4.81 3.81 -12.00
C SER A 168 6.18 3.13 -12.19
N ASN A 169 7.20 3.57 -11.45
CA ASN A 169 8.55 3.00 -11.55
C ASN A 169 8.59 1.46 -11.38
N PRO A 170 7.84 0.81 -10.45
CA PRO A 170 7.75 -0.64 -10.39
C PRO A 170 7.18 -1.28 -11.67
N GLN A 171 6.11 -0.72 -12.22
CA GLN A 171 5.50 -1.20 -13.48
C GLN A 171 6.46 -1.05 -14.67
N LEU A 172 7.19 0.07 -14.74
CA LEU A 172 8.29 0.24 -15.71
C LEU A 172 9.34 -0.87 -15.55
N THR A 173 9.79 -1.15 -14.33
CA THR A 173 10.75 -2.23 -14.05
C THR A 173 10.23 -3.60 -14.49
N THR A 174 8.97 -3.95 -14.18
CA THR A 174 8.35 -5.20 -14.65
C THR A 174 8.25 -5.25 -16.18
N LEU A 175 7.87 -4.16 -16.84
CA LEU A 175 7.74 -4.09 -18.30
C LEU A 175 9.09 -3.99 -19.02
N HIS A 176 10.18 -3.58 -18.33
CA HIS A 176 11.55 -3.64 -18.84
C HIS A 176 12.16 -5.05 -18.76
N GLN A 177 11.87 -5.80 -17.69
CA GLN A 177 12.51 -7.07 -17.34
C GLN A 177 12.57 -8.14 -18.47
N PRO A 178 11.60 -8.28 -19.40
CA PRO A 178 11.70 -9.24 -20.50
C PRO A 178 12.78 -8.93 -21.54
N PHE A 179 13.31 -7.70 -21.57
CA PHE A 179 14.02 -7.13 -22.72
C PHE A 179 15.52 -6.95 -22.50
N ASP A 180 16.27 -6.83 -23.59
CA ASP A 180 17.73 -6.78 -23.60
C ASP A 180 18.29 -5.34 -23.49
N GLY A 181 17.45 -4.32 -23.33
CA GLY A 181 17.89 -2.92 -23.20
C GLY A 181 16.74 -1.90 -23.13
N VAL A 182 17.09 -0.68 -22.69
CA VAL A 182 16.17 0.48 -22.63
C VAL A 182 16.83 1.72 -23.24
N ILE A 183 16.13 2.32 -24.21
CA ILE A 183 16.43 3.61 -24.83
C ILE A 183 15.37 4.59 -24.37
N GLU A 184 15.76 5.80 -24.00
CA GLU A 184 14.85 6.85 -23.53
C GLU A 184 14.89 8.09 -24.42
N ILE A 185 13.70 8.61 -24.77
CA ILE A 185 13.51 9.92 -25.37
C ILE A 185 12.97 10.88 -24.30
N GLU A 186 13.74 11.91 -23.95
CA GLU A 186 13.31 13.02 -23.10
C GLU A 186 12.66 14.14 -23.93
N ARG A 187 11.67 14.84 -23.35
CA ARG A 187 11.08 16.06 -23.90
C ARG A 187 11.16 17.18 -22.86
N SER A 188 11.95 18.22 -23.15
CA SER A 188 12.21 19.33 -22.22
C SER A 188 11.89 20.69 -22.85
N ARG A 189 11.41 21.66 -22.07
CA ARG A 189 11.28 23.05 -22.51
C ARG A 189 12.57 23.82 -22.19
N SER A 190 13.11 24.51 -23.19
CA SER A 190 14.26 25.40 -23.07
C SER A 190 13.95 26.73 -23.76
N GLY A 191 13.77 27.79 -22.97
CA GLY A 191 13.12 29.01 -23.44
C GLY A 191 11.76 28.69 -24.04
N ASP A 192 11.51 29.11 -25.29
CA ASP A 192 10.28 28.84 -26.03
C ASP A 192 10.39 27.67 -27.02
N ARG A 193 11.40 26.80 -26.86
CA ARG A 193 11.60 25.62 -27.70
C ARG A 193 11.45 24.33 -26.92
N ILE A 194 10.82 23.34 -27.54
CA ILE A 194 10.81 21.95 -27.07
C ILE A 194 12.08 21.28 -27.61
N ILE A 195 13.02 20.99 -26.71
CA ILE A 195 14.22 20.20 -27.01
C ILE A 195 13.93 18.75 -26.65
N ARG A 196 14.03 17.89 -27.66
CA ARG A 196 14.02 16.43 -27.50
C ARG A 196 15.46 15.94 -27.36
N LYS A 197 15.67 14.97 -26.49
CA LYS A 197 16.94 14.26 -26.37
C LYS A 197 16.71 12.77 -26.40
N ILE A 198 17.73 12.02 -26.80
CA ILE A 198 17.73 10.56 -26.76
C ILE A 198 18.98 10.05 -26.06
N GLY A 199 18.79 9.08 -25.16
CA GLY A 199 19.84 8.41 -24.39
C GLY A 199 19.62 6.90 -24.38
N VAL A 200 20.65 6.13 -24.02
CA VAL A 200 20.55 4.68 -23.87
C VAL A 200 20.91 4.35 -22.44
N LEU A 201 19.91 3.98 -21.64
CA LEU A 201 20.07 3.77 -20.20
C LEU A 201 20.90 2.52 -19.92
N HIS A 202 20.55 1.43 -20.61
CA HIS A 202 21.34 0.22 -20.66
C HIS A 202 21.05 -0.53 -21.96
N LEU A 203 22.02 -1.30 -22.44
CA LEU A 203 21.86 -2.21 -23.57
C LEU A 203 22.79 -3.39 -23.36
N LYS A 204 22.24 -4.59 -23.33
CA LYS A 204 22.97 -5.82 -23.05
C LYS A 204 24.12 -6.03 -24.06
N ASP A 205 25.23 -6.57 -23.55
CA ASP A 205 26.45 -6.89 -24.29
C ASP A 205 27.04 -5.70 -25.10
N THR A 206 26.64 -4.46 -24.76
CA THR A 206 27.03 -3.21 -25.42
C THR A 206 27.41 -2.17 -24.38
N ALA A 207 28.47 -1.39 -24.61
CA ALA A 207 28.79 -0.22 -23.79
C ALA A 207 28.19 1.05 -24.46
N PRO A 208 27.03 1.56 -24.01
CA PRO A 208 26.43 2.74 -24.59
C PRO A 208 27.25 4.01 -24.31
N ASP A 209 27.03 5.02 -25.14
CA ASP A 209 27.40 6.40 -24.88
C ASP A 209 26.51 6.93 -23.73
N PRO A 210 27.09 7.27 -22.57
CA PRO A 210 26.32 7.62 -21.37
C PRO A 210 25.70 9.03 -21.44
N THR A 211 25.80 9.72 -22.59
CA THR A 211 25.30 11.08 -22.76
C THR A 211 24.07 11.11 -23.65
N PHE A 212 23.03 11.79 -23.15
CA PHE A 212 21.86 12.15 -23.95
C PHE A 212 22.27 13.11 -25.08
N ARG A 213 21.79 12.85 -26.30
CA ARG A 213 22.06 13.66 -27.51
C ARG A 213 20.79 14.33 -28.00
N VAL A 214 20.89 15.51 -28.60
CA VAL A 214 19.73 16.21 -29.18
C VAL A 214 19.14 15.40 -30.33
N LEU A 215 17.82 15.26 -30.35
CA LEU A 215 17.06 14.52 -31.36
C LEU A 215 16.16 15.49 -32.14
N GLU A 216 16.41 15.65 -33.43
CA GLU A 216 15.55 16.40 -34.35
C GLU A 216 14.60 15.46 -35.08
N MET A 217 13.35 15.89 -35.21
CA MET A 217 12.30 15.19 -35.97
C MET A 217 12.09 15.92 -37.29
N THR A 218 12.17 15.19 -38.41
CA THR A 218 12.07 15.74 -39.76
C THR A 218 11.13 14.91 -40.64
N GLU A 219 10.73 15.44 -41.80
CA GLU A 219 9.97 14.69 -42.80
C GLU A 219 10.70 13.41 -43.24
N ALA A 220 12.04 13.44 -43.31
CA ALA A 220 12.87 12.27 -43.63
C ALA A 220 13.05 11.26 -42.47
N GLY A 221 12.47 11.54 -41.29
CA GLY A 221 12.58 10.70 -40.09
C GLY A 221 13.32 11.39 -38.93
N MET A 222 13.81 10.59 -37.99
CA MET A 222 14.52 11.05 -36.78
C MET A 222 16.04 11.18 -37.02
N ARG A 223 16.64 12.28 -36.54
CA ARG A 223 18.08 12.55 -36.66
C ARG A 223 18.71 12.98 -35.33
N VAL A 224 19.79 12.33 -34.93
CA VAL A 224 20.64 12.78 -33.82
C VAL A 224 21.57 13.90 -34.29
N VAL A 225 21.67 14.97 -33.50
CA VAL A 225 22.44 16.18 -33.83
C VAL A 225 23.46 16.48 -32.72
N ALA A 226 24.59 17.08 -33.08
CA ALA A 226 25.59 17.54 -32.12
C ALA A 226 25.09 18.80 -31.39
N ASP A 227 25.40 18.92 -30.10
CA ASP A 227 25.01 20.11 -29.32
C ASP A 227 25.56 21.40 -29.96
N PRO A 228 24.73 22.46 -30.09
CA PRO A 228 25.21 23.76 -30.53
C PRO A 228 26.21 24.31 -29.52
N ALA A 229 27.40 24.71 -29.99
CA ALA A 229 28.53 25.04 -29.13
C ALA A 229 28.21 26.18 -28.14
N LYS A 230 28.24 25.85 -26.84
CA LYS A 230 28.03 26.80 -25.74
C LYS A 230 29.29 27.67 -25.56
N PRO A 231 29.18 29.01 -25.46
CA PRO A 231 30.29 29.86 -25.04
C PRO A 231 30.82 29.45 -23.67
N ALA A 232 32.13 29.53 -23.46
CA ALA A 232 32.78 29.03 -22.26
C ALA A 232 32.75 30.04 -21.10
N GLU A 233 32.32 29.57 -19.93
CA GLU A 233 32.73 30.12 -18.63
C GLU A 233 33.20 28.97 -17.71
N PRO A 234 34.09 29.23 -16.74
CA PRO A 234 34.88 28.18 -16.11
C PRO A 234 34.34 27.70 -14.76
N GLY A 235 34.55 26.40 -14.47
CA GLY A 235 34.90 25.97 -13.11
C GLY A 235 33.79 25.57 -12.14
N SER A 236 33.00 24.54 -12.46
CA SER A 236 32.46 23.64 -11.43
C SER A 236 32.53 22.18 -11.90
N VAL A 237 33.06 21.29 -11.04
CA VAL A 237 33.33 19.88 -11.37
C VAL A 237 32.74 18.97 -10.29
N GLY A 238 31.68 18.24 -10.67
CA GLY A 238 31.13 17.11 -9.90
C GLY A 238 30.35 17.50 -8.64
N ARG A 239 29.34 16.73 -8.22
CA ARG A 239 28.92 15.38 -8.64
C ARG A 239 27.39 15.29 -8.75
N GLY A 240 26.89 14.57 -9.77
CA GLY A 240 25.60 13.87 -9.65
C GLY A 240 25.80 12.60 -8.82
N ARG A 241 24.78 12.14 -8.08
CA ARG A 241 24.88 10.91 -7.29
C ARG A 241 24.90 9.68 -8.18
N VAL A 242 25.98 8.91 -8.05
CA VAL A 242 26.03 7.48 -8.37
C VAL A 242 25.39 6.74 -7.18
N LEU A 243 24.89 5.51 -7.39
CA LEU A 243 24.59 4.59 -6.29
C LEU A 243 25.91 4.26 -5.57
N GLU A 244 26.12 4.91 -4.43
CA GLU A 244 27.39 4.86 -3.68
C GLU A 244 27.62 3.47 -3.10
N SER A 245 28.73 2.83 -3.46
CA SER A 245 29.06 1.49 -2.95
C SER A 245 29.32 1.52 -1.44
N GLN A 246 29.11 0.41 -0.72
CA GLN A 246 29.32 0.37 0.73
C GLN A 246 30.77 0.73 1.14
N ASP A 247 31.76 0.41 0.30
CA ASP A 247 33.16 0.84 0.48
C ASP A 247 33.36 2.36 0.30
N GLU A 248 32.72 2.98 -0.71
CA GLU A 248 32.73 4.43 -0.88
C GLU A 248 32.01 5.14 0.26
N ARG A 249 30.86 4.63 0.69
CA ARG A 249 30.08 5.11 1.84
C ARG A 249 30.93 5.06 3.12
N ALA A 250 31.64 3.96 3.35
CA ALA A 250 32.57 3.82 4.47
C ALA A 250 33.79 4.77 4.37
N GLN A 251 34.32 5.03 3.17
CA GLN A 251 35.35 6.05 2.97
C GLN A 251 34.81 7.47 3.22
N ARG A 252 33.60 7.79 2.76
CA ARG A 252 32.94 9.08 2.93
C ARG A 252 32.64 9.37 4.39
N LEU A 253 32.15 8.40 5.16
CA LEU A 253 31.93 8.51 6.61
C LEU A 253 33.25 8.72 7.38
N ARG A 254 34.33 8.01 7.01
CA ARG A 254 35.66 8.25 7.58
C ARG A 254 36.19 9.65 7.25
N LEU A 255 35.94 10.15 6.05
CA LEU A 255 36.30 11.52 5.65
C LEU A 255 35.51 12.57 6.42
N ILE A 256 34.21 12.36 6.65
CA ILE A 256 33.36 13.25 7.48
C ILE A 256 33.90 13.30 8.92
N LEU A 257 34.18 12.15 9.54
CA LEU A 257 34.80 12.10 10.87
C LEU A 257 36.15 12.82 10.91
N GLN A 258 36.99 12.65 9.89
CA GLN A 258 38.28 13.34 9.81
C GLN A 258 38.12 14.86 9.70
N ILE A 259 37.23 15.35 8.83
CA ILE A 259 36.96 16.79 8.67
C ILE A 259 36.39 17.39 9.96
N ALA A 260 35.42 16.72 10.58
CA ALA A 260 34.86 17.14 11.87
C ALA A 260 35.95 17.17 12.97
N THR A 261 36.82 16.16 13.01
CA THR A 261 37.95 16.10 13.95
C THR A 261 38.95 17.25 13.75
N GLU A 262 39.29 17.62 12.51
CA GLU A 262 40.16 18.78 12.26
C GLU A 262 39.46 20.11 12.60
N ARG A 263 38.16 20.27 12.29
CA ARG A 263 37.37 21.43 12.74
C ARG A 263 37.37 21.55 14.27
N LEU A 264 37.17 20.45 14.99
CA LEU A 264 37.15 20.42 16.46
C LEU A 264 38.54 20.61 17.12
N LYS A 265 39.64 20.39 16.40
CA LYS A 265 40.99 20.81 16.85
C LYS A 265 41.20 22.32 16.74
N LEU A 266 40.63 22.95 15.70
CA LEU A 266 40.72 24.40 15.48
C LEU A 266 39.74 25.18 16.37
N ASN A 267 38.52 24.67 16.53
CA ASN A 267 37.49 25.20 17.42
C ASN A 267 36.80 24.05 18.19
N PRO A 268 37.19 23.76 19.45
CA PRO A 268 36.57 22.73 20.28
C PRO A 268 35.10 22.97 20.66
N ARG A 269 34.47 24.06 20.21
CA ARG A 269 33.05 24.42 20.38
C ARG A 269 32.30 24.60 19.05
N ASP A 270 32.83 24.05 17.96
CA ASP A 270 32.17 24.04 16.65
C ASP A 270 30.93 23.11 16.70
N ALA A 271 29.74 23.71 16.65
CA ALA A 271 28.47 23.01 16.86
C ALA A 271 28.14 22.05 15.72
N ASP A 272 28.21 22.51 14.47
CA ASP A 272 28.00 21.67 13.28
C ASP A 272 29.03 20.53 13.22
N ALA A 273 30.28 20.76 13.60
CA ALA A 273 31.28 19.69 13.65
C ALA A 273 31.01 18.65 14.75
N LEU A 274 30.43 19.04 15.89
CA LEU A 274 29.95 18.07 16.89
C LEU A 274 28.75 17.27 16.36
N PHE A 275 27.75 17.93 15.76
CA PHE A 275 26.58 17.23 15.23
C PHE A 275 26.94 16.26 14.10
N ALA A 276 27.76 16.71 13.14
CA ALA A 276 28.26 15.87 12.05
C ALA A 276 29.12 14.70 12.54
N MET A 277 29.95 14.90 13.59
CA MET A 277 30.71 13.80 14.21
C MET A 277 29.77 12.79 14.89
N ALA A 278 28.76 13.25 15.62
CA ALA A 278 27.79 12.37 16.26
C ALA A 278 26.95 11.57 15.26
N ALA A 279 26.49 12.20 14.18
CA ALA A 279 25.76 11.54 13.11
C ALA A 279 26.63 10.48 12.42
N ALA A 280 27.90 10.79 12.10
CA ALA A 280 28.82 9.82 11.51
C ALA A 280 29.19 8.67 12.47
N GLN A 281 29.28 8.93 13.78
CA GLN A 281 29.43 7.87 14.80
C GLN A 281 28.19 6.97 14.85
N ALA A 282 26.98 7.54 14.87
CA ALA A 282 25.72 6.82 14.84
C ALA A 282 25.59 5.90 13.60
N THR A 283 26.02 6.36 12.43
CA THR A 283 26.03 5.59 11.18
C THR A 283 27.09 4.48 11.16
N LEU A 284 28.15 4.59 11.97
CA LEU A 284 29.21 3.58 12.13
C LEU A 284 29.01 2.70 13.38
N ASP A 285 27.75 2.57 13.83
CA ASP A 285 27.28 1.82 15.00
C ASP A 285 27.83 2.27 16.38
N ASP A 286 28.62 3.35 16.45
CA ASP A 286 29.05 3.96 17.70
C ASP A 286 27.95 4.85 18.31
N ALA A 287 26.83 4.21 18.65
CA ALA A 287 25.69 4.87 19.29
C ALA A 287 26.04 5.52 20.65
N LYS A 288 27.09 5.04 21.33
CA LYS A 288 27.55 5.56 22.63
C LYS A 288 28.41 6.81 22.45
N GLY A 289 29.43 6.76 21.60
CA GLY A 289 30.23 7.94 21.27
C GLY A 289 29.41 9.02 20.57
N GLY A 290 28.41 8.64 19.75
CA GLY A 290 27.42 9.57 19.22
C GLY A 290 26.66 10.32 20.32
N LEU A 291 26.18 9.63 21.36
CA LEU A 291 25.54 10.27 22.52
C LEU A 291 26.52 11.14 23.33
N GLU A 292 27.75 10.70 23.59
CA GLU A 292 28.76 11.51 24.29
C GLU A 292 29.08 12.81 23.52
N THR A 293 29.10 12.76 22.19
CA THR A 293 29.29 13.93 21.33
C THR A 293 28.05 14.85 21.37
N LEU A 294 26.83 14.31 21.38
CA LEU A 294 25.60 15.10 21.53
C LEU A 294 25.38 15.64 22.96
N ASP A 295 25.93 15.00 23.99
CA ASP A 295 26.00 15.57 25.35
C ASP A 295 26.96 16.75 25.41
N ARG A 296 28.05 16.75 24.62
CA ARG A 296 28.94 17.91 24.48
C ARG A 296 28.29 19.03 23.66
N LEU A 297 27.55 18.70 22.59
CA LEU A 297 26.78 19.69 21.83
C LEU A 297 25.72 20.36 22.71
N ALA A 298 24.92 19.58 23.46
CA ALA A 298 23.91 20.08 24.39
C ALA A 298 24.46 20.96 25.54
N GLN A 299 25.77 20.96 25.79
CA GLN A 299 26.45 21.86 26.75
C GLN A 299 26.96 23.17 26.12
N ILE A 300 26.96 23.26 24.78
CA ILE A 300 27.37 24.43 24.01
C ILE A 300 26.12 25.15 23.49
N ASP A 301 25.20 24.40 22.90
CA ASP A 301 23.89 24.82 22.44
C ASP A 301 22.87 23.71 22.70
N SER A 302 21.93 23.97 23.62
CA SER A 302 20.85 23.04 23.97
C SER A 302 19.61 23.16 23.08
N ALA A 303 19.57 24.12 22.16
CA ALA A 303 18.50 24.36 21.18
C ALA A 303 18.91 24.01 19.74
N TYR A 304 20.15 23.52 19.53
CA TYR A 304 20.68 23.17 18.22
C TYR A 304 19.73 22.23 17.44
N PRO A 305 19.36 22.54 16.17
CA PRO A 305 18.42 21.75 15.38
C PRO A 305 18.76 20.26 15.29
N GLY A 306 17.75 19.38 15.41
CA GLY A 306 17.92 17.92 15.33
C GLY A 306 18.64 17.26 16.52
N LEU A 307 19.22 18.03 17.46
CA LEU A 307 19.94 17.52 18.64
C LEU A 307 19.12 16.49 19.43
N TRP A 308 17.94 16.89 19.91
CA TRP A 308 17.11 16.05 20.77
C TRP A 308 16.43 14.90 20.00
N VAL A 309 16.16 15.09 18.71
CA VAL A 309 15.68 14.04 17.79
C VAL A 309 16.73 12.94 17.64
N LEU A 310 17.98 13.29 17.34
CA LEU A 310 19.07 12.31 17.17
C LEU A 310 19.41 11.60 18.49
N LYS A 311 19.39 12.32 19.63
CA LYS A 311 19.52 11.69 20.96
C LYS A 311 18.37 10.73 21.27
N THR A 312 17.14 11.04 20.85
CA THR A 312 15.99 10.13 20.98
C THR A 312 16.22 8.84 20.18
N LYS A 313 16.61 8.94 18.89
CA LYS A 313 16.94 7.79 18.05
C LYS A 313 18.07 6.93 18.66
N LEU A 314 19.12 7.55 19.20
CA LEU A 314 20.24 6.83 19.83
C LEU A 314 19.93 6.19 21.19
N HIS A 315 19.19 6.86 22.08
CA HIS A 315 18.77 6.25 23.35
C HIS A 315 17.81 5.07 23.10
N ALA A 316 16.94 5.15 22.09
CA ALA A 316 16.09 4.03 21.68
C ALA A 316 16.93 2.83 21.20
N LYS A 317 17.91 3.04 20.32
CA LYS A 317 18.83 1.98 19.85
C LYS A 317 19.65 1.32 20.97
N LEU A 318 19.86 2.01 22.09
CA LEU A 318 20.52 1.45 23.29
C LEU A 318 19.54 0.84 24.34
N GLY A 319 18.24 0.74 24.03
CA GLY A 319 17.22 0.21 24.94
C GLY A 319 16.88 1.13 26.13
N GLN A 320 17.23 2.41 26.07
CA GLN A 320 17.12 3.37 27.16
C GLN A 320 15.82 4.18 27.08
N ALA A 321 14.67 3.49 27.16
CA ALA A 321 13.33 4.05 26.90
C ALA A 321 13.02 5.35 27.68
N ASP A 322 13.38 5.44 28.96
CA ASP A 322 13.16 6.67 29.76
C ASP A 322 13.96 7.87 29.22
N LEU A 323 15.21 7.65 28.80
CA LEU A 323 16.08 8.71 28.26
C LEU A 323 15.68 9.10 26.83
N ALA A 324 15.18 8.14 26.04
CA ALA A 324 14.55 8.43 24.76
C ALA A 324 13.28 9.28 24.96
N ARG A 325 12.40 8.93 25.91
CA ARG A 325 11.20 9.71 26.22
C ARG A 325 11.52 11.13 26.71
N LEU A 326 12.49 11.27 27.61
CA LEU A 326 12.95 12.59 28.09
C LEU A 326 13.59 13.43 26.98
N SER A 327 14.31 12.79 26.03
CA SER A 327 14.84 13.48 24.84
C SER A 327 13.72 13.90 23.88
N ARG A 328 12.69 13.07 23.67
CA ARG A 328 11.55 13.39 22.82
C ARG A 328 10.71 14.54 23.37
N VAL A 329 10.47 14.57 24.70
CA VAL A 329 9.81 15.71 25.36
C VAL A 329 10.62 17.00 25.12
N ARG A 330 11.95 16.95 25.26
CA ARG A 330 12.80 18.12 24.98
C ARG A 330 12.82 18.55 23.51
N ALA A 331 12.73 17.63 22.55
CA ALA A 331 12.56 17.99 21.15
C ALA A 331 11.30 18.86 20.98
N PHE A 332 10.15 18.35 21.46
CA PHE A 332 8.86 19.07 21.47
C PHE A 332 8.86 20.36 22.31
N GLU A 333 9.77 20.54 23.26
CA GLU A 333 9.93 21.81 24.01
C GLU A 333 10.84 22.80 23.28
N SER A 334 11.88 22.34 22.57
CA SER A 334 12.84 23.21 21.85
C SER A 334 12.38 23.66 20.45
N GLU A 335 11.68 22.78 19.71
CA GLU A 335 11.18 23.07 18.37
C GLU A 335 10.14 24.22 18.31
N PRO A 336 9.19 24.40 19.25
CA PRO A 336 8.26 25.53 19.22
C PRO A 336 8.86 26.88 19.62
N GLU A 337 10.10 26.95 20.15
CA GLU A 337 10.85 28.21 20.23
C GLU A 337 11.68 28.46 18.97
N ALA A 338 12.35 27.43 18.42
CA ALA A 338 13.07 27.54 17.15
C ALA A 338 12.15 27.96 15.98
N ALA A 339 10.94 27.40 15.91
CA ALA A 339 9.91 27.74 14.93
C ALA A 339 9.29 29.14 15.12
N LYS A 340 9.58 29.85 16.21
CA LYS A 340 9.04 31.19 16.50
C LYS A 340 9.99 32.35 16.21
N VAL A 341 11.21 32.09 15.72
CA VAL A 341 12.18 33.14 15.36
C VAL A 341 12.74 32.95 13.95
N ILE A 342 11.85 32.91 12.95
CA ILE A 342 12.21 33.05 11.53
C ILE A 342 11.33 34.09 10.83
N ASP A 343 11.39 35.35 11.30
CA ASP A 343 11.19 36.53 10.44
C ASP A 343 12.56 37.06 9.96
N ALA A 344 13.49 36.13 9.78
CA ALA A 344 14.88 36.39 9.44
C ALA A 344 15.02 36.51 7.92
N THR A 345 14.77 37.71 7.38
CA THR A 345 15.07 38.00 5.98
C THR A 345 16.58 38.05 5.73
N VAL A 346 17.05 37.34 4.70
CA VAL A 346 18.42 37.46 4.19
C VAL A 346 18.48 38.46 3.04
N PRO A 347 19.54 39.29 2.94
CA PRO A 347 19.69 40.20 1.82
C PRO A 347 19.95 39.42 0.53
N CYS A 348 19.17 39.69 -0.52
CA CYS A 348 19.32 39.03 -1.81
C CYS A 348 20.72 39.31 -2.40
N PRO A 349 21.55 38.28 -2.70
CA PRO A 349 22.94 38.48 -3.15
C PRO A 349 23.08 39.18 -4.52
N MET A 350 21.97 39.41 -5.22
CA MET A 350 21.92 40.13 -6.51
C MET A 350 21.35 41.55 -6.43
N CYS A 351 20.71 41.97 -5.33
CA CYS A 351 20.09 43.31 -5.21
C CYS A 351 19.92 43.85 -3.78
N GLU A 352 20.46 43.16 -2.78
CA GLU A 352 20.44 43.48 -1.33
C GLU A 352 19.06 43.62 -0.66
N ALA A 353 17.97 43.63 -1.43
CA ALA A 353 16.60 43.62 -0.91
C ALA A 353 16.36 42.41 0.02
N PRO A 354 15.64 42.59 1.14
CA PRO A 354 15.34 41.51 2.07
C PRO A 354 14.44 40.45 1.42
N VAL A 355 14.79 39.18 1.60
CA VAL A 355 14.06 38.01 1.09
C VAL A 355 13.94 36.99 2.21
N ALA A 356 12.76 36.38 2.39
CA ALA A 356 12.57 35.32 3.39
C ALA A 356 13.39 34.07 3.05
N ILE A 357 13.86 33.34 4.06
CA ILE A 357 14.81 32.21 3.90
C ILE A 357 14.24 31.06 3.05
N ASP A 358 12.93 30.88 3.05
CA ASP A 358 12.17 29.88 2.30
C ASP A 358 11.82 30.32 0.86
N ALA A 359 11.93 31.62 0.55
CA ALA A 359 11.46 32.17 -0.71
C ALA A 359 12.27 31.65 -1.90
N THR A 360 11.66 30.81 -2.74
CA THR A 360 12.30 30.24 -3.94
C THR A 360 12.65 31.25 -5.04
N SER A 361 12.24 32.52 -4.90
CA SER A 361 12.74 33.63 -5.72
C SER A 361 12.64 35.01 -5.06
N CYS A 362 13.54 35.92 -5.41
CA CYS A 362 13.51 37.31 -4.96
C CYS A 362 12.46 38.11 -5.74
N ALA A 363 11.43 38.62 -5.06
CA ALA A 363 10.36 39.41 -5.67
C ALA A 363 10.85 40.71 -6.37
N ASN A 364 11.99 41.26 -5.96
CA ASN A 364 12.53 42.51 -6.50
C ASN A 364 13.35 42.33 -7.80
N CYS A 365 14.14 41.25 -7.92
CA CYS A 365 15.04 41.05 -9.06
C CYS A 365 14.89 39.71 -9.80
N GLY A 366 13.92 38.87 -9.41
CA GLY A 366 13.57 37.63 -10.10
C GLY A 366 14.61 36.49 -10.03
N VAL A 367 15.70 36.64 -9.28
CA VAL A 367 16.67 35.54 -9.08
C VAL A 367 15.99 34.41 -8.31
N LYS A 368 16.18 33.17 -8.77
CA LYS A 368 15.63 31.97 -8.13
C LYS A 368 16.67 31.32 -7.23
N PHE A 369 16.23 30.81 -6.09
CA PHE A 369 17.05 30.08 -5.13
C PHE A 369 16.77 28.58 -5.28
N THR A 370 17.82 27.76 -5.22
CA THR A 370 17.71 26.30 -5.34
C THR A 370 17.49 25.70 -3.95
N PRO A 371 16.45 24.89 -3.72
CA PRO A 371 16.26 24.23 -2.42
C PRO A 371 17.39 23.22 -2.19
N THR A 372 18.06 23.34 -1.05
CA THR A 372 18.98 22.32 -0.54
C THR A 372 18.17 21.24 0.17
N ARG A 373 18.33 19.98 -0.24
CA ARG A 373 18.02 18.84 0.66
C ARG A 373 18.78 19.02 1.96
N THR A 374 18.14 18.75 3.08
CA THR A 374 18.77 18.91 4.40
C THR A 374 19.42 17.60 4.85
N LEU A 375 20.09 17.59 6.00
CA LEU A 375 20.80 16.39 6.46
C LEU A 375 19.81 15.32 6.97
N GLU A 376 18.63 15.76 7.39
CA GLU A 376 17.50 14.97 7.87
C GLU A 376 16.96 14.05 6.78
N ASP A 377 16.81 14.54 5.54
CA ASP A 377 16.40 13.75 4.37
C ASP A 377 17.30 12.50 4.21
N GLU A 378 18.62 12.66 4.38
CA GLU A 378 19.60 11.59 4.22
C GLU A 378 19.72 10.67 5.46
N LEU A 379 19.11 11.05 6.59
CA LEU A 379 19.11 10.27 7.83
C LEU A 379 17.91 9.32 7.93
N ASP A 380 16.77 9.64 7.32
CA ASP A 380 15.60 8.73 7.29
C ASP A 380 15.71 7.67 6.17
N ASP A 381 16.30 8.01 5.02
CA ASP A 381 16.82 7.02 4.04
C ASP A 381 17.73 5.98 4.73
N LEU A 382 18.50 6.42 5.73
CA LEU A 382 19.46 5.61 6.49
C LEU A 382 18.78 4.67 7.50
N GLY A 383 17.65 5.08 8.08
CA GLY A 383 16.88 4.28 9.02
C GLY A 383 16.25 3.04 8.38
N HIS A 384 15.77 3.18 7.14
CA HIS A 384 15.13 2.08 6.40
C HIS A 384 16.11 0.93 6.10
N ALA A 385 17.36 1.24 5.73
CA ALA A 385 18.37 0.24 5.42
C ALA A 385 18.75 -0.64 6.64
N ALA A 386 18.82 -0.05 7.84
CA ALA A 386 19.22 -0.79 9.05
C ALA A 386 18.16 -1.80 9.53
N ILE A 387 16.88 -1.50 9.30
CA ILE A 387 15.78 -2.43 9.61
C ILE A 387 15.84 -3.64 8.67
N GLN A 388 16.18 -3.42 7.40
CA GLN A 388 16.26 -4.48 6.39
C GLN A 388 17.44 -5.45 6.64
N GLU A 389 18.57 -4.95 7.17
CA GLU A 389 19.74 -5.76 7.52
C GLU A 389 19.48 -6.64 8.77
N MET A 390 18.72 -6.15 9.77
CA MET A 390 18.32 -6.95 10.95
C MET A 390 17.40 -8.13 10.59
N VAL A 391 16.51 -7.96 9.60
CA VAL A 391 15.57 -9.02 9.16
C VAL A 391 16.30 -10.16 8.43
N GLU A 392 17.47 -9.90 7.84
CA GLU A 392 18.31 -10.95 7.24
C GLU A 392 19.24 -11.64 8.27
N GLU A 393 19.68 -10.95 9.33
CA GLU A 393 20.48 -11.58 10.40
C GLU A 393 19.68 -12.55 11.30
N GLU A 394 18.43 -12.23 11.68
CA GLU A 394 17.63 -13.11 12.56
C GLU A 394 17.21 -14.44 11.91
N LEU A 395 17.35 -14.60 10.59
CA LEU A 395 17.08 -15.85 9.87
C LEU A 395 18.35 -16.68 9.55
N GLY A 396 19.54 -16.21 9.93
CA GLY A 396 20.82 -16.82 9.55
C GLY A 396 21.41 -17.87 10.50
N GLU A 397 21.32 -17.68 11.82
CA GLU A 397 22.16 -18.41 12.80
C GLU A 397 21.44 -19.51 13.62
N GLU A 398 20.82 -20.53 13.01
CA GLU A 398 20.66 -21.81 13.73
C GLU A 398 20.78 -23.08 12.86
N LYS A 399 22.02 -23.53 12.62
CA LYS A 399 22.30 -24.96 12.33
C LYS A 399 23.69 -25.47 12.74
N SER A 400 23.67 -26.38 13.72
CA SER A 400 24.73 -27.31 14.13
C SER A 400 25.96 -26.76 14.89
N ARG A 401 26.07 -27.15 16.17
CA ARG A 401 27.33 -27.08 16.93
C ARG A 401 27.50 -28.28 17.87
N ALA A 402 28.13 -29.35 17.37
CA ALA A 402 28.50 -30.52 18.17
C ALA A 402 30.04 -30.69 18.25
N LYS A 403 30.54 -31.32 19.33
CA LYS A 403 31.95 -31.70 19.54
C LYS A 403 32.03 -33.09 20.20
N PRO A 404 33.02 -33.93 19.84
CA PRO A 404 34.23 -34.10 20.67
C PRO A 404 35.53 -33.90 19.85
N VAL A 405 36.59 -33.26 20.35
CA VAL A 405 37.64 -33.76 21.30
C VAL A 405 38.50 -34.90 20.73
N ASP A 406 39.75 -34.58 20.34
CA ASP A 406 40.95 -35.18 20.96
C ASP A 406 42.21 -34.28 20.79
N LYS A 407 43.42 -34.75 21.14
CA LYS A 407 44.55 -33.91 21.64
C LYS A 407 45.91 -34.04 20.86
N PRO A 408 47.13 -33.74 21.40
CA PRO A 408 48.15 -32.81 20.82
C PRO A 408 49.39 -33.57 20.21
N PRO A 409 50.63 -33.01 19.98
CA PRO A 409 51.20 -31.67 20.25
C PRO A 409 52.16 -31.03 19.19
N SER A 410 52.71 -29.88 19.60
CA SER A 410 53.69 -28.92 19.04
C SER A 410 55.19 -29.39 19.09
N PRO A 411 56.27 -28.55 19.02
CA PRO A 411 56.43 -27.10 18.74
C PRO A 411 57.60 -26.74 17.72
N PRO A 412 58.72 -26.01 17.99
CA PRO A 412 59.25 -24.97 17.07
C PRO A 412 60.75 -25.16 16.68
N PRO A 413 61.44 -24.17 16.05
CA PRO A 413 62.24 -23.17 16.82
C PRO A 413 62.35 -21.79 16.08
N LYS A 414 63.16 -20.75 16.38
CA LYS A 414 64.12 -20.38 17.47
C LYS A 414 64.31 -18.83 17.54
N SER A 415 65.06 -18.35 18.54
CA SER A 415 65.78 -17.04 18.59
C SER A 415 67.32 -17.28 18.57
N PRO A 416 68.22 -16.25 18.65
CA PRO A 416 68.71 -15.80 19.99
C PRO A 416 69.34 -14.36 20.14
N GLU A 417 69.47 -13.90 21.41
CA GLU A 417 70.63 -13.19 22.06
C GLU A 417 71.20 -11.82 21.54
N GLU A 418 71.83 -10.92 22.35
CA GLU A 418 71.90 -10.63 23.81
C GLU A 418 72.59 -9.24 24.09
N ARG A 419 72.37 -8.61 25.27
CA ARG A 419 73.30 -7.80 26.13
C ARG A 419 72.91 -6.35 26.59
N PRO A 420 73.43 -5.86 27.76
CA PRO A 420 72.86 -4.75 28.59
C PRO A 420 73.94 -3.66 28.95
N PRO A 421 74.00 -2.91 30.11
CA PRO A 421 73.08 -2.69 31.26
C PRO A 421 72.95 -1.23 31.83
N THR A 422 72.21 -1.08 32.96
CA THR A 422 72.31 -0.08 34.09
C THR A 422 71.27 1.06 34.30
N ARG A 423 70.30 0.81 35.24
CA ARG A 423 70.00 1.48 36.57
C ARG A 423 70.02 3.04 36.76
N PRO A 424 69.36 3.61 37.82
CA PRO A 424 68.47 3.03 38.86
C PRO A 424 67.19 3.84 39.27
N ALA A 425 66.41 3.25 40.21
CA ALA A 425 65.37 3.82 41.12
C ALA A 425 63.98 4.19 40.55
N LYS A 426 62.79 3.82 41.10
CA LYS A 426 62.22 3.53 42.46
C LYS A 426 61.59 4.76 43.17
N PRO A 427 60.55 4.61 44.04
CA PRO A 427 59.63 3.45 44.26
C PRO A 427 58.14 3.75 44.63
N ILE A 428 57.34 2.68 44.81
CA ILE A 428 56.21 2.51 45.79
C ILE A 428 54.93 3.38 45.57
N GLU A 429 53.74 2.82 45.33
CA GLU A 429 52.91 1.83 46.08
C GLU A 429 52.09 2.47 47.23
N ALA A 430 50.80 2.14 47.33
CA ALA A 430 49.82 2.82 48.19
C ALA A 430 49.30 1.94 49.34
N THR A 431 48.97 2.52 50.51
CA THR A 431 47.84 2.12 51.40
C THR A 431 47.70 3.04 52.67
N PRO A 432 46.54 3.07 53.38
CA PRO A 432 46.20 4.18 54.29
C PRO A 432 46.13 3.89 55.82
N SER A 433 46.28 4.93 56.66
CA SER A 433 45.72 5.10 58.03
C SER A 433 45.94 6.55 58.53
N LYS A 434 45.43 7.10 59.66
CA LYS A 434 44.56 6.57 60.75
C LYS A 434 43.55 7.61 61.30
N ARG A 435 43.83 8.31 62.42
CA ARG A 435 43.08 9.46 63.03
C ARG A 435 43.86 10.08 64.20
N GLY A 436 43.77 11.40 64.37
CA GLY A 436 43.97 12.17 65.61
C GLY A 436 42.68 12.97 65.93
N LEU A 437 42.64 13.75 67.03
CA LEU A 437 41.44 14.47 67.49
C LEU A 437 41.71 15.88 68.03
N THR A 438 40.65 16.69 68.06
CA THR A 438 40.56 18.13 68.41
C THR A 438 41.21 19.08 67.39
N ASN A 439 40.68 20.28 67.10
CA ASN A 439 39.34 20.84 67.34
C ASN A 439 39.04 21.94 66.28
N GLY A 440 37.78 22.27 65.94
CA GLY A 440 36.53 21.59 66.29
C GLY A 440 35.27 22.40 65.92
N LEU A 441 34.40 21.83 65.08
CA LEU A 441 32.97 22.17 64.97
C LEU A 441 32.18 20.93 64.44
N LEU A 442 30.89 20.85 64.76
CA LEU A 442 29.99 19.69 64.66
C LEU A 442 29.29 19.62 63.26
N LEU A 443 28.82 18.51 62.65
CA LEU A 443 28.77 17.04 62.87
C LEU A 443 29.03 16.30 61.51
N GLY A 444 29.18 14.96 61.40
CA GLY A 444 29.49 13.98 62.44
C GLY A 444 28.96 12.52 62.32
N ARG A 445 29.36 11.72 61.30
CA ARG A 445 29.54 10.20 61.26
C ARG A 445 28.74 9.41 60.17
N ARG A 446 29.15 8.22 59.67
CA ARG A 446 30.47 7.48 59.54
C ARG A 446 30.31 6.19 58.69
N GLY A 447 31.42 5.70 58.10
CA GLY A 447 31.65 4.27 57.77
C GLY A 447 33.15 3.89 57.85
N ALA A 448 33.50 2.64 58.21
CA ALA A 448 34.82 1.95 58.06
C ALA A 448 34.90 0.64 58.91
N PRO A 449 35.69 -0.38 58.50
CA PRO A 449 36.70 -0.97 59.40
C PRO A 449 38.04 -1.40 58.73
N LYS A 450 39.03 -1.88 59.52
CA LYS A 450 40.35 -2.43 59.06
C LYS A 450 40.92 -3.44 60.10
N ALA A 451 41.88 -4.31 59.72
CA ALA A 451 42.42 -5.41 60.55
C ALA A 451 43.86 -5.21 61.13
N GLY A 452 44.40 -6.16 61.91
CA GLY A 452 45.68 -6.06 62.68
C GLY A 452 46.45 -7.39 62.95
N ARG A 453 47.54 -7.33 63.74
CA ARG A 453 48.70 -8.28 63.84
C ARG A 453 49.17 -8.50 65.32
N THR A 454 50.00 -9.47 65.79
CA THR A 454 50.61 -10.78 65.37
C THR A 454 51.34 -11.44 66.60
N ASN A 455 51.91 -12.66 66.45
CA ASN A 455 52.95 -13.35 67.27
C ASN A 455 52.56 -14.18 68.53
N GLY A 456 53.35 -15.23 68.81
CA GLY A 456 53.38 -15.99 70.08
C GLY A 456 53.80 -17.48 69.92
N LEU A 457 54.69 -18.01 70.78
CA LEU A 457 55.24 -19.38 70.69
C LEU A 457 55.35 -20.05 72.08
N ARG A 458 55.24 -21.39 72.12
CA ARG A 458 55.51 -22.33 73.25
C ARG A 458 54.60 -22.29 74.50
N GLY A 459 53.90 -23.39 74.74
CA GLY A 459 54.26 -24.27 75.87
C GLY A 459 53.31 -24.45 77.07
N ARG A 460 52.69 -25.64 77.15
CA ARG A 460 52.18 -26.37 78.34
C ARG A 460 50.91 -25.85 79.08
N THR A 461 49.94 -26.77 79.21
CA THR A 461 49.02 -27.04 80.38
C THR A 461 48.40 -25.87 81.16
N ASN A 462 47.11 -25.87 81.54
CA ASN A 462 46.27 -27.03 81.88
C ASN A 462 44.75 -26.67 81.87
N GLY A 463 43.86 -27.67 81.85
CA GLY A 463 42.48 -27.52 82.36
C GLY A 463 41.32 -27.32 81.36
N LEU A 464 40.37 -28.26 81.41
CA LEU A 464 38.90 -28.11 81.31
C LEU A 464 38.27 -27.07 80.33
N ARG A 465 37.61 -27.61 79.28
CA ARG A 465 36.46 -27.03 78.55
C ARG A 465 36.64 -25.65 77.87
N GLY A 466 37.41 -25.59 76.78
CA GLY A 466 37.34 -24.54 75.76
C GLY A 466 36.84 -25.04 74.41
N ARG A 467 36.19 -24.18 73.59
CA ARG A 467 35.88 -24.47 72.18
C ARG A 467 37.09 -24.11 71.30
N THR A 468 37.40 -24.92 70.30
CA THR A 468 38.46 -24.64 69.32
C THR A 468 37.88 -24.39 67.91
N ASN A 469 38.34 -23.32 67.28
CA ASN A 469 38.08 -22.99 65.88
C ASN A 469 39.39 -23.19 65.09
N GLY A 470 39.41 -24.07 64.10
CA GLY A 470 40.62 -24.35 63.31
C GLY A 470 40.74 -25.79 62.80
N LEU A 471 41.91 -26.11 62.26
CA LEU A 471 42.29 -27.45 61.80
C LEU A 471 42.73 -28.33 62.97
N THR A 472 42.17 -29.54 63.09
CA THR A 472 42.57 -30.51 64.13
C THR A 472 42.66 -31.95 63.62
N ASN A 473 43.76 -32.62 63.96
CA ASN A 473 43.91 -34.07 63.85
C ASN A 473 43.74 -34.69 65.25
N GLY A 474 42.55 -35.19 65.58
CA GLY A 474 42.28 -35.82 66.87
C GLY A 474 40.83 -35.69 67.38
N LEU A 475 40.53 -36.36 68.49
CA LEU A 475 39.20 -36.43 69.10
C LEU A 475 38.81 -35.10 69.78
N GLY A 476 37.77 -34.43 69.27
CA GLY A 476 37.30 -33.16 69.81
C GLY A 476 35.88 -32.74 69.39
N ARG A 477 35.50 -31.52 69.83
CA ARG A 477 34.33 -30.78 69.33
C ARG A 477 34.81 -29.47 68.71
N THR A 478 34.66 -29.31 67.40
CA THR A 478 35.32 -28.25 66.63
C THR A 478 34.38 -27.55 65.64
N ASN A 479 34.60 -26.25 65.47
CA ASN A 479 34.09 -25.49 64.31
C ASN A 479 35.25 -25.36 63.31
N GLY A 480 35.16 -26.05 62.16
CA GLY A 480 36.24 -26.03 61.16
C GLY A 480 36.42 -27.37 60.43
N LEU A 481 37.64 -27.56 59.91
CA LEU A 481 38.09 -28.76 59.21
C LEU A 481 38.68 -29.78 60.20
N THR A 482 38.28 -31.05 60.11
CA THR A 482 38.83 -32.12 60.97
C THR A 482 39.10 -33.38 60.16
N ASN A 483 40.27 -33.99 60.41
CA ASN A 483 40.73 -35.23 59.80
C ASN A 483 40.86 -36.27 60.90
N GLY A 484 39.80 -37.05 61.14
CA GLY A 484 39.67 -37.96 62.28
C GLY A 484 38.28 -37.98 62.93
N LEU A 485 38.15 -38.75 64.02
CA LEU A 485 36.86 -38.99 64.71
C LEU A 485 36.43 -37.80 65.58
N GLY A 486 35.23 -37.25 65.38
CA GLY A 486 34.76 -36.10 66.17
C GLY A 486 33.26 -35.77 66.08
N ARG A 487 32.87 -34.66 66.73
CA ARG A 487 31.60 -33.97 66.48
C ARG A 487 31.87 -32.56 65.97
N THR A 488 31.58 -32.32 64.70
CA THR A 488 32.04 -31.17 63.94
C THR A 488 30.90 -30.33 63.36
N ASN A 489 31.08 -29.02 63.40
CA ASN A 489 30.36 -28.05 62.56
C ASN A 489 31.34 -27.60 61.48
N GLY A 490 31.20 -28.11 60.25
CA GLY A 490 32.16 -27.89 59.17
C GLY A 490 32.48 -29.15 58.37
N LEU A 491 33.60 -29.12 57.66
CA LEU A 491 34.04 -30.18 56.74
C LEU A 491 34.80 -31.28 57.49
N THR A 492 34.43 -32.54 57.28
CA THR A 492 35.09 -33.70 57.92
C THR A 492 35.53 -34.75 56.90
N ASN A 493 36.75 -35.25 57.08
CA ASN A 493 37.32 -36.33 56.28
C ASN A 493 37.57 -37.52 57.25
N GLY A 494 36.74 -38.57 57.16
CA GLY A 494 36.69 -39.68 58.13
C GLY A 494 35.32 -39.88 58.80
N LEU A 495 35.24 -40.83 59.74
CA LEU A 495 33.99 -41.19 60.43
C LEU A 495 33.63 -40.20 61.56
N GLY A 496 32.38 -39.71 61.58
CA GLY A 496 31.92 -38.74 62.58
C GLY A 496 30.41 -38.56 62.69
N ARG A 497 30.00 -37.63 63.56
CA ARG A 497 28.65 -37.03 63.55
C ARG A 497 28.78 -35.53 63.28
N THR A 498 28.41 -35.12 62.07
CA THR A 498 28.80 -33.83 61.49
C THR A 498 27.57 -33.06 61.00
N ASN A 499 27.55 -31.75 61.23
CA ASN A 499 26.70 -30.81 60.51
C ASN A 499 27.59 -30.05 59.52
N GLY A 500 27.44 -30.38 58.23
CA GLY A 500 28.36 -29.97 57.16
C GLY A 500 28.56 -31.09 56.15
N LEU A 501 29.46 -30.87 55.18
CA LEU A 501 29.82 -31.88 54.18
C LEU A 501 30.81 -32.90 54.77
N THR A 502 30.63 -34.18 54.42
CA THR A 502 31.52 -35.26 54.87
C THR A 502 32.03 -36.10 53.71
N ASN A 503 33.28 -36.55 53.82
CA ASN A 503 33.91 -37.51 52.92
C ASN A 503 34.24 -38.78 53.74
N GLY A 504 33.35 -39.77 53.67
CA GLY A 504 33.41 -41.01 54.47
C GLY A 504 32.09 -41.38 55.17
N LEU A 505 32.04 -42.58 55.75
CA LEU A 505 30.84 -43.11 56.45
C LEU A 505 30.58 -42.37 57.76
N GLY A 506 29.41 -41.73 57.89
CA GLY A 506 28.99 -41.04 59.11
C GLY A 506 27.49 -40.80 59.17
N ARG A 507 26.96 -40.49 60.36
CA ARG A 507 25.58 -40.01 60.51
C ARG A 507 25.61 -38.48 60.56
N THR A 508 25.33 -37.85 59.42
CA THR A 508 25.44 -36.39 59.22
C THR A 508 24.10 -35.75 58.90
N ASN A 509 23.99 -34.45 59.21
CA ASN A 509 22.90 -33.59 58.75
C ASN A 509 23.47 -32.65 57.67
N GLY A 510 23.69 -33.20 56.48
CA GLY A 510 24.40 -32.55 55.37
C GLY A 510 24.84 -33.57 54.32
N LEU A 511 25.16 -33.09 53.12
CA LEU A 511 25.52 -33.92 51.96
C LEU A 511 26.79 -34.76 52.22
N THR A 512 26.77 -36.01 51.76
CA THR A 512 27.89 -36.94 51.80
C THR A 512 28.19 -37.45 50.40
N ASN A 513 29.47 -37.63 50.07
CA ASN A 513 29.90 -38.19 48.79
C ASN A 513 30.75 -39.45 49.06
N GLY A 514 30.10 -40.61 49.11
CA GLY A 514 30.75 -41.89 49.41
C GLY A 514 29.84 -43.08 49.09
N LEU A 515 30.39 -44.06 48.37
CA LEU A 515 29.63 -45.17 47.77
C LEU A 515 29.17 -46.20 48.81
N GLY A 516 27.90 -46.65 48.74
CA GLY A 516 27.24 -47.34 49.87
C GLY A 516 26.18 -48.41 49.55
N GLY A 517 26.22 -49.05 48.38
CA GLY A 517 25.60 -50.37 48.13
C GLY A 517 24.06 -50.49 48.12
N HIS A 518 23.46 -50.37 46.94
CA HIS A 518 22.05 -50.77 46.68
C HIS A 518 21.90 -51.49 45.33
N ARG A 519 21.75 -52.83 45.36
CA ARG A 519 21.02 -53.70 44.40
C ARG A 519 20.76 -55.07 45.07
N PRO A 520 19.78 -55.88 44.62
CA PRO A 520 18.68 -55.56 43.69
C PRO A 520 17.31 -55.46 44.41
N ILE A 521 16.26 -55.17 43.64
CA ILE A 521 14.87 -55.47 43.98
C ILE A 521 14.38 -56.48 42.93
N ASP A 522 13.72 -57.55 43.37
CA ASP A 522 12.93 -58.41 42.49
C ASP A 522 11.50 -58.54 43.03
N PHE A 523 10.56 -58.19 42.15
CA PHE A 523 9.14 -58.54 42.02
C PHE A 523 8.18 -58.74 43.24
N HIS A 524 7.07 -57.99 43.14
CA HIS A 524 5.68 -58.31 43.55
C HIS A 524 5.34 -58.75 45.00
N ALA A 525 4.58 -57.91 45.71
CA ALA A 525 3.15 -58.19 46.00
C ALA A 525 2.45 -57.01 46.73
N VAL A 526 1.12 -56.88 46.54
CA VAL A 526 0.23 -55.90 47.19
C VAL A 526 -0.05 -56.30 48.66
N GLY A 527 -0.09 -55.36 49.63
CA GLY A 527 -0.24 -55.76 51.05
C GLY A 527 -0.52 -54.67 52.12
N LEU A 528 -1.35 -53.67 51.80
CA LEU A 528 -1.83 -52.59 52.70
C LEU A 528 -2.14 -52.99 54.19
N ARG A 529 -1.45 -52.35 55.17
CA ARG A 529 -1.99 -51.61 56.36
C ARG A 529 -0.99 -51.56 57.54
N GLY A 530 -0.95 -50.46 58.31
CA GLY A 530 -0.42 -50.53 59.70
C GLY A 530 0.23 -49.31 60.38
N ALA A 531 0.44 -48.14 59.75
CA ALA A 531 1.26 -47.07 60.38
C ALA A 531 0.84 -45.61 60.12
N MET A 532 -0.45 -45.26 60.25
CA MET A 532 -0.90 -43.84 60.26
C MET A 532 -1.67 -43.47 61.52
N ARG A 533 -0.96 -42.88 62.50
CA ARG A 533 -1.53 -41.98 63.53
C ARG A 533 -0.59 -40.77 63.64
N ASN A 534 -1.16 -39.57 63.83
CA ASN A 534 -0.48 -38.28 64.07
C ASN A 534 0.07 -37.47 62.85
N ALA A 535 -0.48 -37.63 61.64
CA ALA A 535 -0.18 -36.74 60.49
C ALA A 535 -1.42 -36.26 59.67
N GLY A 536 -2.64 -36.54 60.15
CA GLY A 536 -3.88 -36.52 59.35
C GLY A 536 -4.12 -35.27 58.50
N TRP A 537 -4.07 -34.06 59.09
CA TRP A 537 -4.39 -32.83 58.34
C TRP A 537 -3.32 -32.45 57.29
N LYS A 538 -2.04 -32.67 57.59
CA LYS A 538 -0.94 -32.28 56.69
C LYS A 538 -0.88 -33.12 55.41
N LEU A 539 -1.33 -34.37 55.47
CA LEU A 539 -1.42 -35.28 54.32
C LEU A 539 -2.45 -34.85 53.28
N TYR A 540 -3.47 -34.07 53.67
CA TYR A 540 -4.41 -33.46 52.72
C TYR A 540 -4.02 -32.02 52.38
N LEU A 541 -3.48 -31.26 53.34
CA LEU A 541 -3.15 -29.85 53.11
C LEU A 541 -1.95 -29.67 52.17
N ILE A 542 -0.97 -30.58 52.15
CA ILE A 542 0.14 -30.53 51.18
C ILE A 542 -0.36 -30.73 49.74
N PRO A 543 -1.08 -31.80 49.36
CA PRO A 543 -1.61 -31.93 48.00
C PRO A 543 -2.68 -30.88 47.68
N LEU A 544 -3.50 -30.43 48.64
CA LEU A 544 -4.48 -29.37 48.41
C LEU A 544 -3.80 -28.02 48.12
N VAL A 545 -2.73 -27.66 48.83
CA VAL A 545 -1.92 -26.47 48.53
C VAL A 545 -1.11 -26.65 47.24
N ALA A 546 -0.60 -27.86 46.94
CA ALA A 546 0.07 -28.12 45.66
C ALA A 546 -0.89 -28.00 44.47
N VAL A 547 -2.12 -28.52 44.59
CA VAL A 547 -3.19 -28.34 43.59
C VAL A 547 -3.62 -26.88 43.52
N ALA A 548 -3.78 -26.18 44.65
CA ALA A 548 -4.10 -24.75 44.64
C ALA A 548 -2.99 -23.90 44.00
N LEU A 549 -1.71 -24.27 44.15
CA LEU A 549 -0.58 -23.61 43.49
C LEU A 549 -0.41 -24.00 42.01
N LEU A 550 -0.77 -25.22 41.62
CA LEU A 550 -0.82 -25.66 40.21
C LEU A 550 -2.02 -25.07 39.45
N LEU A 551 -3.13 -24.81 40.15
CA LEU A 551 -4.29 -24.07 39.64
C LEU A 551 -4.14 -22.55 39.82
N MET A 552 -3.14 -22.07 40.57
CA MET A 552 -2.95 -20.63 40.78
C MET A 552 -2.76 -19.87 39.46
N PRO A 553 -2.00 -20.35 38.46
CA PRO A 553 -1.91 -19.69 37.15
C PRO A 553 -3.23 -19.68 36.34
N LEU A 554 -4.18 -20.57 36.66
CA LEU A 554 -5.49 -20.64 36.01
C LEU A 554 -6.55 -19.72 36.67
N PHE A 555 -6.31 -19.26 37.90
CA PHE A 555 -7.18 -18.31 38.61
C PHE A 555 -6.53 -16.94 38.86
N PHE A 556 -5.21 -16.86 38.73
CA PHE A 556 -4.40 -15.64 38.66
C PHE A 556 -3.67 -15.63 37.32
N VAL A 557 -4.42 -15.44 36.24
CA VAL A 557 -3.87 -14.76 35.06
C VAL A 557 -3.45 -13.37 35.56
N PRO A 558 -2.18 -12.96 35.48
CA PRO A 558 -1.80 -11.61 35.81
C PRO A 558 -2.56 -10.66 34.87
N THR A 559 -3.10 -9.55 35.40
CA THR A 559 -3.50 -8.45 34.51
C THR A 559 -2.28 -8.09 33.67
N TYR A 560 -2.42 -8.11 32.34
CA TYR A 560 -1.29 -7.90 31.45
C TYR A 560 -0.86 -6.44 31.53
N ASN A 561 0.05 -6.16 32.47
CA ASN A 561 0.70 -4.88 32.63
C ASN A 561 1.77 -4.71 31.54
N GLY A 562 1.35 -4.83 30.28
CA GLY A 562 2.14 -4.48 29.12
C GLY A 562 2.48 -2.99 29.13
N PRO A 563 3.40 -2.55 28.25
CA PRO A 563 3.59 -1.12 28.04
C PRO A 563 2.30 -0.52 27.47
N ALA A 564 1.79 0.55 28.07
CA ALA A 564 0.61 1.27 27.53
C ALA A 564 0.91 2.04 26.22
N TYR A 565 2.14 1.91 25.70
CA TYR A 565 2.61 2.48 24.45
C TYR A 565 3.99 1.87 24.08
N PRO A 566 4.27 1.44 22.84
CA PRO A 566 3.36 1.41 21.69
C PRO A 566 2.18 0.45 21.90
N ILE A 567 1.12 0.68 21.13
CA ILE A 567 -0.04 -0.22 21.00
C ILE A 567 0.43 -1.52 20.31
N GLN A 568 -0.11 -2.65 20.75
CA GLN A 568 0.19 -3.98 20.19
C GLN A 568 -1.07 -4.57 19.56
N ILE A 569 -1.03 -4.84 18.25
CA ILE A 569 -2.16 -5.40 17.51
C ILE A 569 -2.24 -6.92 17.78
N ASP A 570 -2.78 -7.31 18.93
CA ASP A 570 -2.84 -8.70 19.42
C ASP A 570 -4.21 -9.13 19.98
N GLY A 571 -5.16 -8.20 20.09
CA GLY A 571 -6.50 -8.39 20.63
C GLY A 571 -6.64 -8.09 22.13
N GLN A 572 -5.59 -7.60 22.80
CA GLN A 572 -5.57 -7.28 24.23
C GLN A 572 -5.56 -5.77 24.52
N PHE A 573 -6.69 -5.12 24.23
CA PHE A 573 -7.01 -3.68 24.39
C PHE A 573 -6.84 -3.03 25.81
N ASN A 574 -5.78 -3.36 26.56
CA ASN A 574 -5.44 -2.79 27.86
C ASN A 574 -4.51 -1.58 27.74
N ASP A 575 -3.74 -1.51 26.65
CA ASP A 575 -2.87 -0.41 26.26
C ASP A 575 -3.67 0.82 25.78
N TRP A 576 -4.71 0.59 24.99
CA TRP A 576 -5.73 1.57 24.59
C TRP A 576 -6.40 2.30 25.77
N ALA A 577 -6.32 1.77 27.00
CA ALA A 577 -6.95 2.36 28.19
C ALA A 577 -6.45 3.78 28.56
N SER A 578 -5.34 4.24 27.95
CA SER A 578 -4.82 5.60 28.10
C SER A 578 -4.89 6.45 26.81
N VAL A 579 -5.50 5.92 25.75
CA VAL A 579 -5.63 6.58 24.45
C VAL A 579 -7.00 7.27 24.32
N ALA A 580 -6.99 8.49 23.78
CA ALA A 580 -8.22 9.21 23.46
C ALA A 580 -9.03 8.44 22.39
N THR A 581 -10.27 8.13 22.73
CA THR A 581 -11.22 7.37 21.91
C THR A 581 -12.57 8.09 21.99
N GLU A 582 -13.14 8.41 20.85
CA GLU A 582 -14.37 9.21 20.73
C GLU A 582 -15.59 8.29 20.74
N ALA A 583 -16.70 8.77 21.31
CA ALA A 583 -17.95 8.01 21.41
C ALA A 583 -18.90 8.38 20.27
N MET A 584 -19.57 7.37 19.69
CA MET A 584 -20.54 7.48 18.60
C MET A 584 -21.96 7.16 19.11
N ALA A 585 -23.00 7.52 18.36
CA ALA A 585 -24.38 7.28 18.76
C ALA A 585 -24.80 5.81 18.59
N THR A 586 -25.23 5.18 19.69
CA THR A 586 -25.75 3.80 19.70
C THR A 586 -27.12 3.67 19.02
N GLY A 587 -27.32 2.62 18.24
CA GLY A 587 -28.63 2.26 17.68
C GLY A 587 -28.98 2.98 16.39
N GLY A 588 -27.98 3.33 15.57
CA GLY A 588 -28.20 3.77 14.18
C GLY A 588 -28.68 2.61 13.29
N VAL A 589 -28.29 1.38 13.63
CA VAL A 589 -28.53 0.17 12.82
C VAL A 589 -29.15 -0.96 13.66
N PHE A 590 -29.99 -1.82 13.06
CA PHE A 590 -30.64 -2.93 13.78
C PHE A 590 -29.67 -4.06 14.15
N ASN A 591 -28.64 -4.30 13.32
CA ASN A 591 -27.59 -5.27 13.59
C ASN A 591 -26.48 -4.65 14.47
N ALA A 592 -26.58 -4.89 15.78
CA ALA A 592 -25.62 -4.40 16.77
C ALA A 592 -24.15 -4.82 16.53
N ASN A 593 -23.89 -5.87 15.74
CA ASN A 593 -22.53 -6.32 15.42
C ASN A 593 -21.77 -5.35 14.49
N VAL A 594 -22.47 -4.37 13.91
CA VAL A 594 -21.90 -3.33 13.04
C VAL A 594 -22.20 -1.89 13.47
N ASP A 595 -23.20 -1.68 14.34
CA ASP A 595 -23.50 -0.41 15.03
C ASP A 595 -22.27 0.09 15.81
N VAL A 596 -21.60 1.15 15.34
CA VAL A 596 -20.34 1.68 15.88
C VAL A 596 -20.62 2.56 17.09
N VAL A 597 -20.03 2.22 18.22
CA VAL A 597 -20.22 2.95 19.49
C VAL A 597 -18.97 3.72 19.93
N ARG A 598 -17.80 3.38 19.37
CA ARG A 598 -16.54 4.05 19.70
C ARG A 598 -15.53 3.94 18.56
N PHE A 599 -14.79 5.01 18.30
CA PHE A 599 -13.72 5.05 17.31
C PHE A 599 -12.48 5.79 17.86
N GLY A 600 -11.28 5.41 17.43
CA GLY A 600 -10.03 6.00 17.92
C GLY A 600 -8.87 5.84 16.94
N VAL A 601 -7.94 6.80 17.02
CA VAL A 601 -6.75 6.91 16.15
C VAL A 601 -5.58 7.39 17.00
N THR A 602 -4.39 6.77 16.88
CA THR A 602 -3.20 7.21 17.62
C THR A 602 -1.89 6.92 16.85
N PRO A 603 -0.90 7.83 16.86
CA PRO A 603 0.42 7.55 16.26
C PRO A 603 1.19 6.51 17.08
N ASN A 604 1.64 5.43 16.45
CA ASN A 604 2.18 4.22 17.10
C ASN A 604 3.67 3.97 16.77
N LEU A 605 4.56 4.91 17.13
CA LEU A 605 6.02 4.87 16.86
C LEU A 605 6.46 4.73 15.38
N GLY A 606 5.56 4.92 14.42
CA GLY A 606 5.85 4.89 12.98
C GLY A 606 4.57 4.71 12.18
N PRO A 607 3.92 3.54 12.28
CA PRO A 607 2.52 3.39 11.88
C PRO A 607 1.58 4.24 12.75
N PHE A 608 0.31 4.32 12.35
CA PHE A 608 -0.80 4.72 13.21
C PHE A 608 -1.64 3.50 13.57
N ALA A 609 -2.08 3.40 14.82
CA ALA A 609 -3.02 2.39 15.28
C ALA A 609 -4.44 2.97 15.31
N PHE A 610 -5.42 2.13 15.01
CA PHE A 610 -6.85 2.44 14.94
C PHE A 610 -7.63 1.48 15.83
N TYR A 611 -8.70 1.99 16.45
CA TYR A 611 -9.59 1.26 17.36
C TYR A 611 -11.03 1.45 16.91
N VAL A 612 -11.77 0.34 16.79
CA VAL A 612 -13.21 0.34 16.50
C VAL A 612 -13.92 -0.52 17.55
N GLU A 613 -15.03 -0.02 18.09
CA GLU A 613 -15.91 -0.79 18.97
C GLU A 613 -17.35 -0.72 18.49
N VAL A 614 -18.01 -1.87 18.42
CA VAL A 614 -19.42 -2.02 18.04
C VAL A 614 -20.29 -2.36 19.25
N ALA A 615 -21.61 -2.16 19.14
CA ALA A 615 -22.55 -2.44 20.24
C ALA A 615 -22.68 -3.93 20.60
N GLY A 616 -22.41 -4.82 19.63
CA GLY A 616 -22.54 -6.27 19.73
C GLY A 616 -21.19 -7.00 19.72
N SER A 617 -21.09 -8.05 18.91
CA SER A 617 -19.85 -8.80 18.68
C SER A 617 -19.21 -8.35 17.37
N ALA A 618 -17.96 -7.91 17.41
CA ALA A 618 -17.21 -7.54 16.22
C ALA A 618 -16.96 -8.75 15.31
N LEU A 619 -17.00 -8.54 13.99
CA LEU A 619 -16.72 -9.56 12.96
C LEU A 619 -17.49 -10.87 13.17
N ALA A 620 -18.79 -10.76 13.47
CA ALA A 620 -19.62 -11.92 13.75
C ALA A 620 -19.96 -12.69 12.46
N GLY A 621 -20.33 -11.96 11.41
CA GLY A 621 -20.81 -12.48 10.13
C GLY A 621 -22.06 -13.38 10.27
N GLY A 622 -22.33 -14.18 9.24
CA GLY A 622 -23.39 -15.18 9.26
C GLY A 622 -24.09 -15.39 7.92
N GLY A 623 -25.37 -15.75 7.97
CA GLY A 623 -26.19 -16.07 6.80
C GLY A 623 -26.26 -17.57 6.46
N PRO A 624 -26.96 -17.93 5.37
CA PRO A 624 -27.06 -19.32 4.92
C PRO A 624 -25.76 -19.77 4.23
N PRO A 625 -25.29 -21.02 4.41
CA PRO A 625 -24.05 -21.51 3.80
C PRO A 625 -24.00 -21.36 2.26
N PRO A 626 -22.89 -20.84 1.67
CA PRO A 626 -21.67 -20.38 2.34
C PRO A 626 -21.91 -19.11 3.16
N GLU A 627 -21.45 -19.13 4.42
CA GLU A 627 -21.57 -18.00 5.36
C GLU A 627 -20.81 -16.79 4.81
N THR A 628 -21.22 -15.59 5.23
CA THR A 628 -20.73 -14.30 4.74
C THR A 628 -20.11 -13.51 5.89
N MET A 629 -19.04 -12.78 5.60
CA MET A 629 -18.28 -12.01 6.59
C MET A 629 -18.99 -10.69 6.92
N ASP A 630 -18.75 -10.16 8.13
CA ASP A 630 -18.87 -8.72 8.37
C ASP A 630 -17.54 -8.06 7.95
N THR A 631 -17.61 -6.80 7.52
CA THR A 631 -16.46 -6.01 7.06
C THR A 631 -16.44 -4.64 7.76
N VAL A 632 -15.28 -4.23 8.23
CA VAL A 632 -15.03 -2.89 8.79
C VAL A 632 -13.99 -2.16 7.93
N ARG A 633 -14.31 -0.94 7.51
CA ARG A 633 -13.49 -0.10 6.65
C ARG A 633 -13.16 1.20 7.37
N ILE A 634 -11.88 1.56 7.41
CA ILE A 634 -11.38 2.77 8.05
C ILE A 634 -10.73 3.62 6.96
N PHE A 635 -11.41 4.69 6.58
CA PHE A 635 -10.99 5.62 5.54
C PHE A 635 -10.15 6.72 6.17
N VAL A 636 -8.95 6.96 5.61
CA VAL A 636 -7.96 7.88 6.18
C VAL A 636 -7.47 8.85 5.10
N ASP A 637 -7.69 10.14 5.38
CA ASP A 637 -7.14 11.31 4.69
C ASP A 637 -5.81 11.65 5.36
N ILE A 638 -4.73 11.77 4.56
CA ILE A 638 -3.35 11.89 5.07
C ILE A 638 -2.65 13.19 4.62
N ASP A 639 -3.29 13.98 3.76
CA ASP A 639 -2.81 15.30 3.32
C ASP A 639 -3.65 16.48 3.88
N GLY A 640 -4.81 16.19 4.48
CA GLY A 640 -5.72 17.15 5.10
C GLY A 640 -6.73 17.78 4.13
N SER A 641 -6.92 17.22 2.92
CA SER A 641 -7.66 17.85 1.83
C SER A 641 -8.78 16.97 1.24
N SER A 642 -10.03 17.44 1.34
CA SER A 642 -11.19 16.88 0.63
C SER A 642 -11.20 17.14 -0.89
N ALA A 643 -10.13 17.76 -1.42
CA ALA A 643 -9.87 17.86 -2.86
C ALA A 643 -9.02 16.68 -3.39
N THR A 644 -8.50 15.84 -2.51
CA THR A 644 -7.72 14.62 -2.79
C THR A 644 -8.51 13.36 -2.36
N GLY A 645 -7.90 12.16 -2.42
CA GLY A 645 -8.49 10.88 -2.02
C GLY A 645 -9.89 10.49 -2.54
N TYR A 646 -10.47 9.49 -1.87
CA TYR A 646 -11.86 9.05 -2.03
C TYR A 646 -12.79 9.88 -1.14
N ARG A 647 -13.94 10.29 -1.67
CA ARG A 647 -14.84 11.22 -1.00
C ARG A 647 -15.85 10.50 -0.10
N ILE A 648 -15.63 10.55 1.21
CA ILE A 648 -16.53 10.03 2.25
C ILE A 648 -16.56 10.98 3.46
N ASP A 649 -17.72 11.18 4.10
CA ASP A 649 -17.99 11.99 5.31
C ASP A 649 -17.44 13.44 5.39
N GLY A 650 -16.91 13.97 4.28
CA GLY A 650 -16.26 15.28 4.19
C GLY A 650 -14.73 15.22 4.02
N LEU A 651 -14.15 14.02 4.04
CA LEU A 651 -12.72 13.73 3.88
C LEU A 651 -12.36 13.51 2.40
N GLY A 652 -11.07 13.65 2.09
CA GLY A 652 -10.44 13.09 0.89
C GLY A 652 -9.59 11.88 1.28
N ALA A 653 -10.20 10.72 1.47
CA ALA A 653 -9.50 9.55 2.01
C ALA A 653 -8.50 8.95 1.02
N ASP A 654 -7.21 9.21 1.22
CA ASP A 654 -6.13 8.66 0.39
C ASP A 654 -5.82 7.19 0.70
N ARG A 655 -6.28 6.68 1.85
CA ARG A 655 -6.08 5.31 2.31
C ARG A 655 -7.39 4.71 2.84
N MET A 656 -7.51 3.39 2.73
CA MET A 656 -8.58 2.62 3.37
C MET A 656 -7.96 1.37 3.99
N LEU A 657 -8.10 1.19 5.31
CA LEU A 657 -7.94 -0.14 5.91
C LEU A 657 -9.26 -0.87 5.76
N GLU A 658 -9.20 -2.16 5.45
CA GLU A 658 -10.34 -3.05 5.32
C GLU A 658 -10.07 -4.33 6.12
N VAL A 659 -10.93 -4.63 7.09
CA VAL A 659 -10.82 -5.79 7.98
C VAL A 659 -12.12 -6.58 7.86
N SER A 660 -12.06 -7.79 7.31
CA SER A 660 -13.24 -8.67 7.17
C SER A 660 -13.07 -9.93 8.00
N GLY A 661 -14.18 -10.46 8.52
CA GLY A 661 -14.13 -11.60 9.44
C GLY A 661 -15.47 -12.26 9.73
N HIS A 662 -15.38 -13.38 10.45
CA HIS A 662 -16.52 -14.21 10.85
C HIS A 662 -16.26 -14.83 12.23
N ASN A 663 -17.32 -15.05 13.01
CA ASN A 663 -17.30 -15.65 14.34
C ASN A 663 -16.28 -15.01 15.32
N GLY A 664 -16.09 -13.68 15.24
CA GLY A 664 -15.16 -12.93 16.07
C GLY A 664 -13.69 -13.03 15.63
N THR A 665 -13.41 -13.58 14.44
CA THR A 665 -12.04 -13.75 13.92
C THR A 665 -11.80 -12.93 12.66
N VAL A 666 -10.66 -12.25 12.59
CA VAL A 666 -10.18 -11.59 11.37
C VAL A 666 -9.80 -12.68 10.35
N LEU A 667 -10.32 -12.58 9.13
CA LEU A 667 -10.02 -13.48 8.01
C LEU A 667 -9.24 -12.77 6.90
N THR A 668 -9.49 -11.48 6.69
CA THR A 668 -8.67 -10.62 5.83
C THR A 668 -8.39 -9.28 6.51
N SER A 669 -7.21 -8.71 6.27
CA SER A 669 -6.90 -7.32 6.63
C SER A 669 -5.98 -6.70 5.59
N THR A 670 -6.44 -5.62 4.98
CA THR A 670 -5.82 -5.00 3.80
C THR A 670 -5.77 -3.49 3.93
N LEU A 671 -4.59 -2.90 3.76
CA LEU A 671 -4.40 -1.46 3.57
C LEU A 671 -4.37 -1.15 2.06
N TRP A 672 -5.32 -0.34 1.62
CA TRP A 672 -5.49 0.16 0.26
C TRP A 672 -5.04 1.62 0.13
N GLU A 673 -4.64 2.01 -1.08
CA GLU A 673 -4.31 3.38 -1.49
C GLU A 673 -5.30 3.86 -2.56
N PHE A 674 -5.74 5.11 -2.51
CA PHE A 674 -6.58 5.69 -3.56
C PHE A 674 -5.74 6.21 -4.74
N ASP A 675 -6.12 5.83 -5.96
CA ASP A 675 -5.56 6.40 -7.19
C ASP A 675 -6.05 7.85 -7.39
N SER A 676 -5.19 8.82 -7.09
CA SER A 676 -5.49 10.25 -7.22
C SER A 676 -5.75 10.73 -8.67
N ASN A 677 -5.60 9.86 -9.67
CA ASN A 677 -6.00 10.12 -11.06
C ASN A 677 -7.48 9.76 -11.32
N ARG A 678 -8.16 9.09 -10.39
CA ARG A 678 -9.58 8.72 -10.50
C ARG A 678 -10.50 9.86 -10.09
N ASN A 679 -11.77 9.71 -10.46
CA ASN A 679 -12.83 10.50 -9.85
C ASN A 679 -12.95 10.12 -8.36
N GLN A 680 -12.99 11.09 -7.45
CA GLN A 680 -13.11 10.85 -5.99
C GLN A 680 -14.31 9.98 -5.57
N ARG A 681 -15.28 9.70 -6.46
CA ARG A 681 -16.45 8.85 -6.20
C ARG A 681 -16.37 7.47 -6.86
N ASP A 682 -15.32 7.16 -7.61
CA ASP A 682 -15.10 5.85 -8.21
C ASP A 682 -14.52 4.88 -7.17
N TRP A 683 -15.34 3.95 -6.68
CA TRP A 683 -14.93 2.91 -5.74
C TRP A 683 -13.73 2.08 -6.26
N ASN A 684 -13.64 1.91 -7.58
CA ASN A 684 -12.57 1.15 -8.24
C ASN A 684 -11.24 1.94 -8.32
N GLY A 685 -11.15 3.09 -7.63
CA GLY A 685 -9.90 3.80 -7.38
C GLY A 685 -9.11 3.27 -6.18
N TRP A 686 -9.67 2.39 -5.35
CA TRP A 686 -8.88 1.67 -4.35
C TRP A 686 -7.95 0.66 -5.02
N ILE A 687 -6.64 0.86 -4.86
CA ILE A 687 -5.57 0.09 -5.48
C ILE A 687 -4.51 -0.32 -4.46
N LYS A 688 -3.56 -1.16 -4.89
CA LYS A 688 -2.36 -1.54 -4.11
C LYS A 688 -2.68 -2.15 -2.73
N GLY A 689 -3.72 -2.98 -2.63
CA GLY A 689 -4.05 -3.69 -1.40
C GLY A 689 -2.83 -4.46 -0.84
N THR A 690 -2.40 -4.07 0.36
CA THR A 690 -1.27 -4.67 1.09
C THR A 690 -1.77 -5.29 2.38
N ALA A 691 -1.29 -6.49 2.73
CA ALA A 691 -1.67 -7.12 3.99
C ALA A 691 -1.18 -6.27 5.18
N THR A 692 -2.03 -6.07 6.18
CA THR A 692 -1.70 -5.25 7.35
C THR A 692 -2.19 -5.92 8.64
N PRO A 693 -1.60 -5.66 9.82
CA PRO A 693 -2.03 -6.30 11.06
C PRO A 693 -3.41 -5.81 11.52
N ALA A 694 -4.27 -6.75 11.90
CA ALA A 694 -5.53 -6.49 12.60
C ALA A 694 -5.86 -7.63 13.57
N ALA A 695 -6.52 -7.30 14.68
CA ALA A 695 -7.00 -8.23 15.68
C ALA A 695 -8.41 -7.84 16.15
N ALA A 696 -9.19 -8.82 16.61
CA ALA A 696 -10.54 -8.60 17.13
C ALA A 696 -10.77 -9.43 18.41
N SER A 697 -11.51 -8.88 19.37
CA SER A 697 -11.90 -9.59 20.60
C SER A 697 -13.13 -8.96 21.26
N GLY A 698 -14.23 -9.73 21.29
CA GLY A 698 -15.51 -9.27 21.81
C GLY A 698 -16.17 -8.21 20.91
N SER A 699 -16.45 -7.03 21.46
CA SER A 699 -17.01 -5.87 20.75
C SER A 699 -15.99 -5.06 19.94
N ARG A 700 -14.69 -5.40 20.00
CA ARG A 700 -13.60 -4.49 19.61
C ARG A 700 -12.71 -5.06 18.52
N ILE A 701 -12.23 -4.17 17.66
CA ILE A 701 -11.25 -4.40 16.59
C ILE A 701 -10.14 -3.37 16.73
N GLU A 702 -8.91 -3.81 16.53
CA GLU A 702 -7.75 -2.93 16.34
C GLU A 702 -6.98 -3.32 15.08
N THR A 703 -6.33 -2.34 14.49
CA THR A 703 -5.49 -2.52 13.29
C THR A 703 -4.50 -1.37 13.21
N GLU A 704 -3.37 -1.58 12.54
CA GLU A 704 -2.40 -0.51 12.28
C GLU A 704 -2.20 -0.29 10.78
N ALA A 705 -1.76 0.91 10.42
CA ALA A 705 -1.30 1.23 9.07
C ALA A 705 0.06 1.91 9.11
N GLN A 706 1.01 1.37 8.34
CA GLN A 706 2.27 2.04 8.05
C GLN A 706 2.17 2.76 6.70
N TRP A 707 2.43 4.06 6.70
CA TRP A 707 2.46 4.85 5.48
C TRP A 707 3.79 4.63 4.73
N LEU A 708 3.71 4.18 3.48
CA LEU A 708 4.81 4.35 2.52
C LEU A 708 5.07 5.87 2.35
N ALA A 709 6.35 6.25 2.29
CA ALA A 709 6.83 7.62 2.52
C ALA A 709 6.05 8.72 1.77
N GLY A 710 5.62 9.75 2.51
CA GLY A 710 4.92 10.92 1.95
C GLY A 710 4.14 11.76 2.96
N VAL A 711 3.69 11.17 4.08
CA VAL A 711 2.93 11.89 5.12
C VAL A 711 3.88 12.80 5.93
N SER A 712 3.64 14.12 5.89
CA SER A 712 4.36 15.05 6.77
C SER A 712 3.87 14.88 8.21
N PRO A 713 4.76 14.77 9.22
CA PRO A 713 4.35 14.75 10.62
C PRO A 713 3.74 16.07 11.12
N SER A 714 3.76 17.13 10.28
CA SER A 714 3.03 18.38 10.53
C SER A 714 1.58 18.36 10.05
N ILE A 715 1.19 17.36 9.24
CA ILE A 715 -0.18 17.21 8.75
C ILE A 715 -0.91 16.20 9.66
N PRO A 716 -2.05 16.57 10.25
CA PRO A 716 -2.83 15.67 11.08
C PRO A 716 -3.62 14.71 10.19
N ILE A 717 -3.45 13.39 10.38
CA ILE A 717 -4.32 12.42 9.69
C ILE A 717 -5.76 12.54 10.19
N ILE A 718 -6.71 12.26 9.32
CA ILE A 718 -8.14 12.36 9.59
C ILE A 718 -8.77 11.04 9.18
N ALA A 719 -9.51 10.37 10.06
CA ALA A 719 -10.12 9.08 9.74
C ALA A 719 -11.61 9.02 10.06
N THR A 720 -12.38 8.30 9.24
CA THR A 720 -13.75 7.87 9.51
C THR A 720 -13.84 6.34 9.41
N VAL A 721 -14.86 5.75 10.03
CA VAL A 721 -15.10 4.31 10.05
C VAL A 721 -16.49 3.99 9.50
N HIS A 722 -16.55 2.99 8.63
CA HIS A 722 -17.78 2.46 8.04
C HIS A 722 -17.79 0.94 8.21
N THR A 723 -18.93 0.39 8.60
CA THR A 723 -19.11 -1.06 8.80
C THR A 723 -20.13 -1.58 7.79
N VAL A 724 -20.03 -2.87 7.45
CA VAL A 724 -21.01 -3.57 6.61
C VAL A 724 -21.20 -4.96 7.19
N SER A 725 -22.43 -5.33 7.54
CA SER A 725 -22.73 -6.68 8.02
C SER A 725 -22.87 -7.67 6.87
N TRP A 726 -22.77 -8.96 7.18
CA TRP A 726 -23.12 -10.06 6.28
C TRP A 726 -24.51 -9.91 5.63
N ASP A 727 -25.43 -9.20 6.29
CA ASP A 727 -26.80 -8.94 5.83
C ASP A 727 -26.99 -7.57 5.17
N GLU A 728 -25.90 -6.93 4.72
CA GLU A 728 -25.86 -5.64 4.00
C GLU A 728 -26.36 -4.43 4.81
N GLN A 729 -26.43 -4.54 6.14
CA GLN A 729 -26.67 -3.37 7.00
C GLN A 729 -25.35 -2.61 7.15
N THR A 730 -25.40 -1.29 6.93
CA THR A 730 -24.24 -0.40 6.96
C THR A 730 -24.37 0.62 8.08
N ASP A 731 -23.32 0.77 8.89
CA ASP A 731 -23.20 1.92 9.81
C ASP A 731 -21.97 2.77 9.48
N THR A 732 -21.93 4.01 9.98
CA THR A 732 -20.83 4.96 9.76
C THR A 732 -20.66 5.86 10.96
N GLY A 733 -19.42 6.06 11.41
CA GLY A 733 -19.12 6.93 12.55
C GLY A 733 -19.67 8.34 12.38
N ASP A 734 -20.23 8.92 13.45
CA ASP A 734 -20.95 10.20 13.39
C ASP A 734 -20.09 11.41 12.97
N PHE A 735 -18.78 11.30 13.19
CA PHE A 735 -17.79 12.31 12.84
C PHE A 735 -16.40 11.65 12.76
N PRO A 736 -15.49 12.16 11.91
CA PRO A 736 -14.13 11.67 11.82
C PRO A 736 -13.29 12.09 13.03
N VAL A 737 -12.29 11.26 13.33
CA VAL A 737 -11.36 11.43 14.44
C VAL A 737 -9.97 11.76 13.89
N SER A 738 -9.30 12.73 14.52
CA SER A 738 -7.96 13.17 14.14
C SER A 738 -7.09 13.35 15.40
N PRO A 739 -5.90 12.73 15.50
CA PRO A 739 -5.07 12.81 16.70
C PRO A 739 -4.58 14.24 17.02
N GLY A 740 -5.22 14.87 18.00
CA GLY A 740 -4.81 16.19 18.53
C GLY A 740 -5.46 17.40 17.85
N LEU A 741 -6.35 17.21 16.88
CA LEU A 741 -7.23 18.27 16.34
C LEU A 741 -8.63 18.20 16.95
N GLY A 742 -9.41 19.27 16.71
CA GLY A 742 -10.85 19.27 16.92
C GLY A 742 -11.61 19.01 15.62
N THR A 743 -12.61 18.14 15.67
CA THR A 743 -13.54 17.91 14.54
C THR A 743 -14.82 18.71 14.77
N LEU A 744 -15.21 19.49 13.78
CA LEU A 744 -16.51 20.14 13.68
C LEU A 744 -17.48 19.20 12.93
N SER A 745 -18.43 18.61 13.65
CA SER A 745 -19.59 17.96 13.03
C SER A 745 -20.61 19.04 12.65
N VAL A 746 -21.02 19.06 11.39
CA VAL A 746 -22.04 19.96 10.85
C VAL A 746 -23.22 19.15 10.34
N VAL A 747 -24.40 19.40 10.91
CA VAL A 747 -25.67 18.89 10.38
C VAL A 747 -26.39 20.02 9.66
N ALA A 748 -26.51 19.91 8.34
CA ALA A 748 -27.21 20.88 7.50
C ALA A 748 -28.68 20.49 7.30
N ASP A 749 -29.58 21.40 7.61
CA ASP A 749 -31.04 21.21 7.63
C ASP A 749 -31.71 22.29 6.74
N PRO A 750 -32.16 21.95 5.52
CA PRO A 750 -32.88 22.87 4.64
C PRO A 750 -34.26 23.28 5.21
N GLN A 751 -34.51 24.59 5.26
CA GLN A 751 -35.65 25.21 5.95
C GLN A 751 -36.45 26.19 5.07
N THR A 752 -36.17 26.24 3.76
CA THR A 752 -36.87 27.09 2.78
C THR A 752 -38.39 26.83 2.80
N PRO A 753 -39.27 27.85 2.76
CA PRO A 753 -40.73 27.64 2.69
C PRO A 753 -41.24 27.46 1.24
N ASP A 754 -42.45 26.93 1.09
CA ASP A 754 -43.15 26.73 -0.20
C ASP A 754 -43.25 28.03 -1.02
N VAL A 755 -43.60 29.12 -0.34
CA VAL A 755 -43.64 30.48 -0.90
C VAL A 755 -42.68 31.38 -0.13
N ILE A 756 -41.70 31.93 -0.84
CA ILE A 756 -40.70 32.86 -0.34
C ILE A 756 -41.20 34.29 -0.62
N ALA A 757 -41.44 35.07 0.43
CA ALA A 757 -41.79 36.49 0.34
C ALA A 757 -41.50 37.23 1.65
N GLY A 758 -41.07 38.49 1.57
CA GLY A 758 -40.78 39.33 2.73
C GLY A 758 -39.35 39.17 3.25
N ASN A 759 -39.10 39.69 4.46
CA ASN A 759 -37.77 39.79 5.05
C ASN A 759 -37.55 38.72 6.13
N GLY A 760 -36.29 38.29 6.30
CA GLY A 760 -35.90 37.31 7.32
C GLY A 760 -36.37 35.88 7.04
N VAL A 761 -36.65 35.52 5.79
CA VAL A 761 -37.10 34.18 5.40
C VAL A 761 -35.97 33.18 5.65
N ALA A 762 -36.22 32.12 6.44
CA ALA A 762 -35.23 31.06 6.68
C ALA A 762 -35.07 30.17 5.44
N LEU A 763 -33.83 29.77 5.16
CA LEU A 763 -33.47 28.98 3.97
C LEU A 763 -32.67 27.72 4.35
N LEU A 764 -31.69 27.88 5.24
CA LEU A 764 -30.80 26.80 5.68
C LEU A 764 -30.43 26.98 7.15
N ARG A 765 -30.55 25.92 7.94
CA ARG A 765 -30.04 25.84 9.31
C ARG A 765 -28.83 24.92 9.35
N LEU A 766 -27.82 25.27 10.14
CA LEU A 766 -26.64 24.47 10.42
C LEU A 766 -26.58 24.23 11.94
N MET A 767 -26.56 22.97 12.35
CA MET A 767 -26.24 22.57 13.72
C MET A 767 -24.77 22.18 13.77
N LEU A 768 -24.01 22.85 14.64
CA LEU A 768 -22.56 22.77 14.75
C LEU A 768 -22.17 22.16 16.09
N THR A 769 -21.37 21.11 16.11
CA THR A 769 -20.85 20.51 17.36
C THR A 769 -19.35 20.24 17.23
N ALA A 770 -18.56 20.64 18.22
CA ALA A 770 -17.11 20.34 18.25
C ALA A 770 -16.83 19.05 19.04
N HIS A 771 -15.87 18.27 18.57
CA HIS A 771 -15.44 16.97 19.10
C HIS A 771 -13.91 16.92 19.22
N GLY A 772 -13.35 16.15 20.15
CA GLY A 772 -11.91 16.08 20.42
C GLY A 772 -11.32 17.34 21.08
N GLN A 773 -11.34 18.48 20.38
CA GLN A 773 -10.86 19.80 20.84
C GLN A 773 -11.82 20.93 20.39
N PRO A 774 -11.79 22.12 21.02
CA PRO A 774 -12.57 23.27 20.57
C PRO A 774 -12.18 23.70 19.16
N VAL A 775 -13.16 24.11 18.34
CA VAL A 775 -12.92 24.54 16.95
C VAL A 775 -13.27 26.03 16.78
N ALA A 776 -12.41 26.76 16.07
CA ALA A 776 -12.68 28.14 15.65
C ALA A 776 -13.27 28.15 14.24
N LEU A 777 -14.44 28.80 14.08
CA LEU A 777 -15.12 29.00 12.79
C LEU A 777 -15.19 30.50 12.48
N ASP A 778 -14.71 30.92 11.31
CA ASP A 778 -14.71 32.35 10.90
C ASP A 778 -15.56 32.66 9.66
N SER A 779 -15.93 31.64 8.88
CA SER A 779 -16.69 31.84 7.65
C SER A 779 -17.48 30.61 7.20
N VAL A 780 -18.57 30.88 6.48
CA VAL A 780 -19.48 29.89 5.89
C VAL A 780 -19.72 30.26 4.43
N HIS A 781 -19.43 29.35 3.51
CA HIS A 781 -19.71 29.45 2.09
C HIS A 781 -21.00 28.69 1.74
N VAL A 782 -21.83 29.27 0.89
CA VAL A 782 -23.11 28.70 0.45
C VAL A 782 -23.33 28.94 -1.05
N GLU A 783 -24.10 28.06 -1.68
CA GLU A 783 -24.56 28.22 -3.06
C GLU A 783 -26.06 28.57 -3.10
N ILE A 784 -26.42 29.60 -3.86
CA ILE A 784 -27.81 29.92 -4.21
C ILE A 784 -28.31 28.91 -5.26
N ALA A 785 -29.33 28.15 -4.89
CA ALA A 785 -29.96 27.12 -5.70
C ALA A 785 -31.30 27.60 -6.28
N GLY A 786 -31.82 26.85 -7.26
CA GLY A 786 -33.07 27.15 -7.97
C GLY A 786 -32.86 27.85 -9.32
N THR A 787 -33.92 28.45 -9.86
CA THR A 787 -33.96 29.10 -11.18
C THR A 787 -33.76 30.60 -11.14
N ALA A 788 -34.09 31.27 -10.04
CA ALA A 788 -34.03 32.73 -9.93
C ALA A 788 -32.59 33.28 -10.02
N PRO A 789 -32.41 34.56 -10.41
CA PRO A 789 -31.10 35.21 -10.37
C PRO A 789 -30.64 35.44 -8.92
N ALA A 790 -29.33 35.52 -8.70
CA ALA A 790 -28.76 35.65 -7.34
C ALA A 790 -29.32 36.85 -6.57
N ASN A 791 -29.48 38.00 -7.24
CA ASN A 791 -30.02 39.24 -6.71
C ASN A 791 -31.56 39.26 -6.57
N ALA A 792 -32.25 38.11 -6.70
CA ALA A 792 -33.66 37.99 -6.32
C ALA A 792 -33.85 38.09 -4.79
N SER A 793 -32.82 37.72 -4.02
CA SER A 793 -32.64 38.18 -2.65
C SER A 793 -31.94 39.54 -2.64
N SER A 794 -32.47 40.52 -1.92
CA SER A 794 -31.81 41.82 -1.72
C SER A 794 -30.75 41.78 -0.62
N LEU A 795 -30.85 40.81 0.29
CA LEU A 795 -29.93 40.61 1.40
C LEU A 795 -29.98 39.14 1.85
N LEU A 796 -28.83 38.49 1.92
CA LEU A 796 -28.67 37.24 2.68
C LEU A 796 -27.87 37.53 3.95
N GLN A 797 -28.16 36.82 5.03
CA GLN A 797 -27.46 36.98 6.31
C GLN A 797 -27.34 35.66 7.06
N VAL A 798 -26.29 35.52 7.86
CA VAL A 798 -26.12 34.38 8.78
C VAL A 798 -26.16 34.87 10.24
N THR A 799 -26.91 34.17 11.08
CA THR A 799 -27.18 34.52 12.47
C THR A 799 -27.08 33.30 13.40
N ASP A 800 -26.66 33.51 14.64
CA ASP A 800 -26.68 32.51 15.72
C ASP A 800 -28.05 32.44 16.45
N GLY A 801 -29.03 33.25 16.02
CA GLY A 801 -30.35 33.42 16.64
C GLY A 801 -30.45 34.58 17.64
N ALA A 802 -29.34 35.15 18.08
CA ALA A 802 -29.27 36.33 18.96
C ALA A 802 -28.57 37.53 18.28
N ASN A 803 -27.58 37.26 17.45
CA ASN A 803 -26.72 38.21 16.75
C ASN A 803 -26.71 37.89 15.25
N VAL A 804 -26.60 38.91 14.40
CA VAL A 804 -26.24 38.72 12.99
C VAL A 804 -24.72 38.72 12.90
N LEU A 805 -24.14 37.65 12.37
CA LEU A 805 -22.68 37.49 12.29
C LEU A 805 -22.12 38.12 11.01
N ALA A 806 -22.82 37.94 9.88
CA ALA A 806 -22.46 38.54 8.59
C ALA A 806 -23.70 38.75 7.71
N GLN A 807 -23.61 39.70 6.77
CA GLN A 807 -24.63 40.03 5.78
C GLN A 807 -23.99 40.27 4.41
N VAL A 808 -24.64 39.84 3.33
CA VAL A 808 -24.18 39.97 1.94
C VAL A 808 -25.36 40.31 1.03
N ALA A 809 -25.22 41.31 0.15
CA ALA A 809 -26.13 41.51 -0.97
C ALA A 809 -25.65 40.65 -2.16
N PRO A 810 -26.35 39.56 -2.55
CA PRO A 810 -25.81 38.58 -3.48
C PRO A 810 -25.75 39.10 -4.94
N MET A 811 -24.57 39.00 -5.54
CA MET A 811 -24.32 39.28 -6.96
C MET A 811 -23.93 38.04 -7.77
N SER A 812 -23.32 37.05 -7.10
CA SER A 812 -22.99 35.70 -7.57
C SER A 812 -23.92 34.68 -6.91
N ARG A 813 -24.01 33.45 -7.47
CA ARG A 813 -24.69 32.34 -6.78
C ARG A 813 -23.86 31.82 -5.61
N ASP A 814 -22.54 31.86 -5.75
CA ASP A 814 -21.58 31.50 -4.72
C ASP A 814 -21.45 32.67 -3.75
N VAL A 815 -21.71 32.45 -2.45
CA VAL A 815 -21.81 33.50 -1.42
C VAL A 815 -21.01 33.08 -0.20
N THR A 816 -20.07 33.92 0.25
CA THR A 816 -19.27 33.68 1.46
C THR A 816 -19.66 34.68 2.54
N PHE A 817 -20.07 34.17 3.70
CA PHE A 817 -20.22 34.91 4.94
C PHE A 817 -18.90 34.83 5.71
N SER A 818 -18.27 35.96 6.00
CA SER A 818 -17.08 36.04 6.87
C SER A 818 -17.38 36.90 8.08
N PHE A 819 -16.97 36.45 9.26
CA PHE A 819 -17.28 37.04 10.56
C PHE A 819 -16.10 36.90 11.54
N ALA A 820 -16.21 37.49 12.73
CA ALA A 820 -15.19 37.33 13.76
C ALA A 820 -15.18 35.87 14.27
N PRO A 821 -14.02 35.20 14.43
CA PRO A 821 -13.96 33.77 14.73
C PRO A 821 -14.74 33.38 16.00
N ILE A 822 -15.79 32.56 15.83
CA ILE A 822 -16.56 32.01 16.95
C ILE A 822 -15.89 30.74 17.47
N GLN A 823 -15.82 30.62 18.80
CA GLN A 823 -15.20 29.48 19.48
C GLN A 823 -16.26 28.44 19.86
N LEU A 824 -16.21 27.27 19.23
CA LEU A 824 -17.14 26.17 19.44
C LEU A 824 -16.53 25.20 20.47
N ALA A 825 -17.14 25.13 21.66
CA ALA A 825 -16.67 24.27 22.74
C ALA A 825 -17.05 22.79 22.50
N VAL A 826 -16.21 21.87 22.95
CA VAL A 826 -16.43 20.42 22.80
C VAL A 826 -17.75 19.99 23.42
N GLY A 827 -18.56 19.23 22.68
CA GLY A 827 -19.89 18.77 23.10
C GLY A 827 -20.98 19.85 23.17
N SER A 828 -20.67 21.10 22.84
CA SER A 828 -21.65 22.20 22.73
C SER A 828 -22.24 22.24 21.33
N SER A 829 -23.57 22.23 21.21
CA SER A 829 -24.25 22.43 19.92
C SER A 829 -24.64 23.89 19.72
N THR A 830 -24.08 24.52 18.68
CA THR A 830 -24.37 25.88 18.24
C THR A 830 -25.23 25.84 16.98
N ASN A 831 -26.19 26.75 16.84
CA ASN A 831 -27.03 26.84 15.65
C ASN A 831 -26.63 28.09 14.85
N LEU A 832 -26.39 27.94 13.54
CA LEU A 832 -26.38 29.05 12.60
C LEU A 832 -27.57 28.93 11.66
N THR A 833 -28.16 30.05 11.25
CA THR A 833 -29.27 30.07 10.27
C THR A 833 -28.98 31.10 9.19
N VAL A 834 -29.11 30.69 7.93
CA VAL A 834 -29.09 31.56 6.75
C VAL A 834 -30.51 32.05 6.49
N LEU A 835 -30.68 33.38 6.52
CA LEU A 835 -31.93 34.08 6.24
C LEU A 835 -31.78 34.93 4.96
N GLY A 836 -32.89 35.23 4.29
CA GLY A 836 -32.93 36.12 3.12
C GLY A 836 -34.11 37.08 3.08
N ASP A 837 -33.90 38.23 2.43
CA ASP A 837 -34.91 39.27 2.19
C ASP A 837 -35.35 39.29 0.72
N PHE A 838 -36.65 39.19 0.48
CA PHE A 838 -37.24 38.95 -0.85
C PHE A 838 -38.43 39.87 -1.14
N SER A 839 -38.28 40.74 -2.14
CA SER A 839 -39.35 41.59 -2.68
C SER A 839 -39.87 41.13 -4.05
N SER A 840 -39.27 40.09 -4.64
CA SER A 840 -39.61 39.58 -5.97
C SER A 840 -40.79 38.61 -5.91
N THR A 841 -41.76 38.77 -6.81
CA THR A 841 -42.96 37.91 -6.93
C THR A 841 -43.11 37.38 -8.36
N ILE A 842 -42.11 36.62 -8.82
CA ILE A 842 -41.98 36.13 -10.19
C ILE A 842 -42.33 34.64 -10.37
N GLY A 843 -42.53 33.92 -9.27
CA GLY A 843 -42.81 32.48 -9.28
C GLY A 843 -41.65 31.64 -9.80
N GLU A 844 -40.40 32.12 -9.72
CA GLU A 844 -39.17 31.34 -9.94
C GLU A 844 -38.71 30.70 -8.62
N THR A 845 -37.91 29.64 -8.69
CA THR A 845 -37.40 28.94 -7.50
C THR A 845 -36.14 29.59 -6.95
N PHE A 846 -36.06 29.74 -5.63
CA PHE A 846 -34.87 30.16 -4.88
C PHE A 846 -34.65 29.22 -3.69
N GLY A 847 -33.40 29.06 -3.27
CA GLY A 847 -33.02 28.39 -2.02
C GLY A 847 -31.52 28.48 -1.81
N VAL A 848 -31.03 27.88 -0.72
CA VAL A 848 -29.60 27.88 -0.38
C VAL A 848 -29.17 26.47 0.03
N ARG A 849 -27.99 26.06 -0.43
CA ARG A 849 -27.32 24.81 -0.04
C ARG A 849 -25.86 25.06 0.32
N LEU A 850 -25.20 24.06 0.90
CA LEU A 850 -23.74 24.09 1.03
C LEU A 850 -23.07 23.66 -0.29
N PRO A 851 -21.89 24.21 -0.60
CA PRO A 851 -21.08 23.76 -1.74
C PRO A 851 -20.56 22.34 -1.53
N ALA A 852 -20.18 21.70 -2.63
CA ALA A 852 -19.69 20.32 -2.59
C ALA A 852 -18.30 20.17 -1.94
N VAL A 853 -17.53 21.22 -1.66
CA VAL A 853 -16.17 21.13 -1.08
C VAL A 853 -16.03 22.16 0.04
N HIS A 854 -15.41 21.75 1.16
CA HIS A 854 -15.07 22.53 2.36
C HIS A 854 -15.78 23.89 2.50
N PRO A 855 -17.06 23.92 2.96
CA PRO A 855 -17.83 25.16 3.08
C PRO A 855 -17.39 26.12 4.19
N PHE A 856 -16.34 25.82 4.95
CA PHE A 856 -16.11 26.42 6.27
C PHE A 856 -14.68 26.90 6.42
N GLY A 857 -14.51 28.18 6.78
CA GLY A 857 -13.21 28.72 7.21
C GLY A 857 -12.96 28.35 8.67
N LEU A 858 -12.01 27.45 8.88
CA LEU A 858 -11.62 26.96 10.20
C LEU A 858 -10.23 27.48 10.59
N GLY A 859 -9.99 27.53 11.90
CA GLY A 859 -8.63 27.52 12.44
C GLY A 859 -7.99 26.13 12.34
N ALA A 860 -7.25 25.72 13.38
CA ALA A 860 -6.80 24.33 13.50
C ALA A 860 -8.01 23.41 13.81
N GLY A 861 -8.51 22.69 12.80
CA GLY A 861 -9.63 21.77 12.95
C GLY A 861 -10.04 21.08 11.64
N VAL A 862 -10.85 20.04 11.78
CA VAL A 862 -11.46 19.25 10.71
C VAL A 862 -12.94 19.60 10.59
N VAL A 863 -13.57 19.44 9.42
CA VAL A 863 -15.04 19.42 9.30
C VAL A 863 -15.56 18.10 8.72
N SER A 864 -16.69 17.65 9.26
CA SER A 864 -17.55 16.66 8.63
C SER A 864 -18.94 17.25 8.43
N LEU A 865 -19.58 16.88 7.31
CA LEU A 865 -20.86 17.45 6.89
C LEU A 865 -21.88 16.35 6.61
N ARG A 866 -22.90 16.27 7.46
CA ARG A 866 -24.10 15.44 7.27
C ARG A 866 -25.25 16.33 6.81
N GLU A 867 -25.78 16.11 5.61
CA GLU A 867 -27.03 16.76 5.16
C GLU A 867 -28.24 15.97 5.64
N ASN A 868 -29.03 16.54 6.55
CA ASN A 868 -30.32 15.98 6.91
C ASN A 868 -31.31 16.05 5.73
N PRO A 869 -32.25 15.10 5.62
CA PRO A 869 -33.43 15.22 4.77
C PRO A 869 -34.44 16.23 5.39
N GLY A 870 -34.01 17.49 5.52
CA GLY A 870 -34.87 18.61 5.90
C GLY A 870 -35.94 18.88 4.84
N ALA A 871 -37.00 19.58 5.22
CA ALA A 871 -38.30 19.54 4.52
C ALA A 871 -38.24 19.84 3.02
N ARG A 872 -37.36 20.76 2.59
CA ARG A 872 -37.16 21.17 1.19
C ARG A 872 -35.97 22.09 1.01
N MET A 873 -35.30 22.03 -0.15
CA MET A 873 -34.19 22.94 -0.50
C MET A 873 -34.67 24.23 -1.17
N LEU A 874 -35.70 24.17 -2.00
CA LEU A 874 -36.16 25.26 -2.87
C LEU A 874 -37.61 25.68 -2.57
N GLY A 875 -37.93 26.96 -2.81
CA GLY A 875 -39.27 27.54 -2.68
C GLY A 875 -39.55 28.57 -3.77
N TYR A 876 -40.83 28.89 -4.00
CA TYR A 876 -41.23 29.80 -5.08
C TYR A 876 -41.32 31.26 -4.63
N LEU A 877 -40.75 32.18 -5.42
CA LEU A 877 -40.77 33.61 -5.15
C LEU A 877 -42.18 34.22 -5.35
N GLY A 878 -42.88 34.46 -4.24
CA GLY A 878 -44.18 35.13 -4.18
C GLY A 878 -45.43 34.28 -4.47
N PHE A 879 -45.35 33.27 -5.35
CA PHE A 879 -46.46 32.34 -5.62
C PHE A 879 -46.01 31.02 -6.26
N VAL A 880 -46.71 29.92 -5.94
CA VAL A 880 -46.57 28.63 -6.62
C VAL A 880 -47.16 28.71 -8.04
N PRO A 881 -46.45 28.27 -9.10
CA PRO A 881 -46.97 28.23 -10.47
C PRO A 881 -48.23 27.36 -10.61
N SER A 882 -49.14 27.74 -11.51
CA SER A 882 -50.37 26.95 -11.80
C SER A 882 -50.18 25.80 -12.79
N THR A 883 -48.95 25.53 -13.22
CA THR A 883 -48.58 24.45 -14.16
C THR A 883 -47.20 23.91 -13.83
N PRO A 884 -46.98 22.58 -13.89
CA PRO A 884 -45.67 21.95 -13.72
C PRO A 884 -44.50 22.62 -14.41
N ARG A 885 -43.38 22.66 -13.69
CA ARG A 885 -42.08 23.11 -14.17
C ARG A 885 -41.03 22.04 -13.92
N VAL A 886 -39.80 22.32 -14.36
CA VAL A 886 -38.62 21.46 -14.12
C VAL A 886 -37.55 22.35 -13.47
N ASP A 887 -37.86 22.81 -12.25
CA ASP A 887 -37.08 23.82 -11.52
C ASP A 887 -36.70 23.42 -10.08
N GLY A 888 -37.00 22.17 -9.69
CA GLY A 888 -36.55 21.53 -8.45
C GLY A 888 -37.39 21.85 -7.21
N ALA A 889 -38.44 22.67 -7.34
CA ALA A 889 -39.56 22.67 -6.39
C ALA A 889 -40.70 21.80 -6.97
N PHE A 890 -41.74 21.55 -6.16
CA PHE A 890 -42.74 20.51 -6.43
C PHE A 890 -44.18 20.86 -6.00
N ASP A 891 -44.44 22.07 -5.50
CA ASP A 891 -45.73 22.45 -4.89
C ASP A 891 -46.90 22.52 -5.87
N GLU A 892 -46.59 22.66 -7.16
CA GLU A 892 -47.59 22.72 -8.21
C GLU A 892 -48.19 21.33 -8.54
N TRP A 893 -47.55 20.25 -8.07
CA TRP A 893 -47.99 18.86 -8.19
C TRP A 893 -49.10 18.50 -7.19
N THR A 894 -50.23 19.20 -7.31
CA THR A 894 -51.39 19.08 -6.42
C THR A 894 -52.29 17.85 -6.69
N SER A 895 -51.96 17.00 -7.66
CA SER A 895 -52.80 15.85 -8.07
C SER A 895 -51.92 14.64 -8.43
N LEU A 896 -51.44 13.96 -7.38
CA LEU A 896 -50.56 12.79 -7.47
C LEU A 896 -51.31 11.48 -7.16
N SER A 897 -50.89 10.40 -7.81
CA SER A 897 -51.21 9.03 -7.40
C SER A 897 -50.30 8.63 -6.23
N SER A 898 -50.82 7.85 -5.29
CA SER A 898 -50.02 7.13 -4.29
C SER A 898 -49.59 5.77 -4.82
N ASP A 899 -48.39 5.32 -4.44
CA ASP A 899 -47.94 3.93 -4.61
C ASP A 899 -47.95 3.17 -3.27
N THR A 900 -47.58 1.88 -3.26
CA THR A 900 -47.69 1.03 -2.06
C THR A 900 -46.34 0.90 -1.34
N THR A 901 -46.13 1.72 -0.32
CA THR A 901 -44.84 1.75 0.40
C THR A 901 -44.48 0.40 1.04
N ASN A 902 -43.19 0.07 1.00
CA ASN A 902 -42.58 -1.20 1.40
C ASN A 902 -42.98 -2.42 0.52
N ASP A 903 -43.40 -2.22 -0.73
CA ASP A 903 -43.61 -3.34 -1.67
C ASP A 903 -42.32 -3.77 -2.42
N VAL A 904 -41.27 -2.94 -2.39
CA VAL A 904 -39.94 -3.27 -2.93
C VAL A 904 -39.28 -4.39 -2.12
N GLY A 905 -39.20 -5.57 -2.72
CA GLY A 905 -38.53 -6.76 -2.18
C GLY A 905 -37.19 -7.08 -2.86
N PRO A 906 -36.32 -7.90 -2.24
CA PRO A 906 -36.55 -8.69 -1.02
C PRO A 906 -36.28 -7.93 0.30
N ARG A 907 -35.79 -6.69 0.24
CA ARG A 907 -35.49 -5.83 1.40
C ARG A 907 -36.07 -4.44 1.14
N SER A 908 -36.82 -3.90 2.10
CA SER A 908 -37.32 -2.52 2.00
C SER A 908 -36.14 -1.55 2.01
N ASN A 909 -36.12 -0.66 1.02
CA ASN A 909 -35.13 0.41 0.89
C ASN A 909 -35.86 1.72 0.56
N PRO A 910 -36.02 2.64 1.53
CA PRO A 910 -36.84 3.83 1.34
C PRO A 910 -36.31 4.77 0.25
N ASN A 911 -35.04 4.64 -0.14
CA ASN A 911 -34.42 5.49 -1.17
C ASN A 911 -34.83 5.10 -2.61
N ILE A 912 -35.52 3.97 -2.78
CA ILE A 912 -36.06 3.48 -4.07
C ILE A 912 -37.54 3.05 -3.99
N ASP A 913 -38.08 2.85 -2.79
CA ASP A 913 -39.50 2.60 -2.50
C ASP A 913 -40.36 3.83 -2.84
N LEU A 914 -41.22 3.71 -3.86
CA LEU A 914 -42.00 4.85 -4.37
C LEU A 914 -43.11 5.25 -3.37
N GLY A 915 -43.27 6.55 -3.15
CA GLY A 915 -44.36 7.09 -2.34
C GLY A 915 -45.54 7.53 -3.20
N ARG A 916 -45.26 8.36 -4.21
CA ARG A 916 -46.23 9.01 -5.09
C ARG A 916 -45.64 9.23 -6.49
N TYR A 917 -46.51 9.24 -7.49
CA TYR A 917 -46.14 9.52 -8.88
C TYR A 917 -47.21 10.34 -9.60
N GLY A 918 -46.85 10.99 -10.70
CA GLY A 918 -47.75 11.86 -11.45
C GLY A 918 -47.32 12.09 -12.89
N ALA A 919 -48.30 12.44 -13.74
CA ALA A 919 -48.06 12.85 -15.12
C ALA A 919 -49.07 13.92 -15.53
N GLN A 920 -48.60 15.05 -16.06
CA GLN A 920 -49.45 16.15 -16.50
C GLN A 920 -48.97 16.69 -17.85
N ARG A 921 -49.92 17.11 -18.69
CA ARG A 921 -49.62 17.72 -19.99
C ARG A 921 -49.94 19.21 -19.95
N SER A 922 -49.01 20.04 -20.42
CA SER A 922 -49.24 21.47 -20.70
C SER A 922 -48.83 21.78 -22.14
N GLY A 923 -49.81 22.08 -22.99
CA GLY A 923 -49.61 22.31 -24.42
C GLY A 923 -48.98 21.12 -25.16
N THR A 924 -47.76 21.32 -25.65
CA THR A 924 -46.94 20.29 -26.33
C THR A 924 -46.08 19.46 -25.37
N SER A 925 -45.90 19.90 -24.13
CA SER A 925 -44.99 19.27 -23.17
C SER A 925 -45.73 18.32 -22.22
N THR A 926 -45.10 17.18 -21.95
CA THR A 926 -45.50 16.25 -20.89
C THR A 926 -44.50 16.35 -19.75
N PHE A 927 -45.02 16.52 -18.54
CA PHE A 927 -44.27 16.57 -17.29
C PHE A 927 -44.55 15.29 -16.51
N LEU A 928 -43.57 14.82 -15.76
CA LEU A 928 -43.61 13.60 -14.96
C LEU A 928 -43.10 13.90 -13.55
N TYR A 929 -43.68 13.24 -12.55
CA TYR A 929 -43.32 13.37 -11.14
C TYR A 929 -43.16 11.98 -10.52
N THR A 930 -42.20 11.86 -9.60
CA THR A 930 -42.10 10.72 -8.67
C THR A 930 -41.41 11.18 -7.38
N ASP A 931 -41.80 10.61 -6.25
CA ASP A 931 -41.02 10.64 -5.01
C ASP A 931 -40.78 9.21 -4.48
N VAL A 932 -39.96 9.12 -3.43
CA VAL A 932 -39.66 7.89 -2.68
C VAL A 932 -39.88 8.15 -1.18
N THR A 933 -39.99 7.10 -0.37
CA THR A 933 -40.24 7.22 1.07
C THR A 933 -39.01 7.70 1.88
N GLY A 934 -37.82 7.71 1.27
CA GLY A 934 -36.56 8.23 1.78
C GLY A 934 -35.94 9.30 0.86
N ARG A 935 -34.67 9.14 0.48
CA ARG A 935 -33.91 10.12 -0.32
C ARG A 935 -33.59 9.60 -1.73
N LEU A 936 -34.21 10.19 -2.75
CA LEU A 936 -33.85 9.94 -4.15
C LEU A 936 -32.35 10.17 -4.39
N PHE A 937 -31.73 9.28 -5.17
CA PHE A 937 -30.29 9.31 -5.51
C PHE A 937 -29.33 9.35 -4.30
N HIS A 938 -29.74 8.86 -3.12
CA HIS A 938 -28.87 8.81 -1.94
C HIS A 938 -27.57 8.01 -2.19
N GLY A 939 -27.68 6.88 -2.92
CA GLY A 939 -26.57 5.96 -3.18
C GLY A 939 -26.10 5.25 -1.91
N THR A 940 -24.85 4.80 -1.94
CA THR A 940 -24.07 4.37 -0.78
C THR A 940 -22.62 4.84 -0.99
N PRO A 941 -21.89 5.28 0.04
CA PRO A 941 -20.45 5.58 -0.05
C PRO A 941 -19.60 4.30 -0.15
N VAL A 942 -20.18 3.13 0.12
CA VAL A 942 -19.54 1.82 -0.01
C VAL A 942 -20.46 0.92 -0.84
N PRO A 943 -20.26 0.82 -2.17
CA PRO A 943 -21.10 0.03 -3.08
C PRO A 943 -20.72 -1.46 -3.13
N GLU A 944 -19.75 -1.91 -2.33
CA GLU A 944 -19.29 -3.29 -2.32
C GLU A 944 -20.09 -4.17 -1.36
N HIS A 945 -20.61 -5.27 -1.88
CA HIS A 945 -21.34 -6.27 -1.11
C HIS A 945 -20.40 -7.04 -0.14
N PRO A 946 -20.91 -7.52 1.00
CA PRO A 946 -20.19 -8.39 1.93
C PRO A 946 -19.64 -9.65 1.23
N GLN A 947 -18.39 -10.01 1.54
CA GLN A 947 -17.71 -11.13 0.89
C GLN A 947 -17.99 -12.47 1.61
N PRO A 948 -18.17 -13.59 0.87
CA PRO A 948 -18.36 -14.91 1.47
C PRO A 948 -17.11 -15.37 2.23
N VAL A 949 -17.31 -16.11 3.32
CA VAL A 949 -16.24 -16.75 4.09
C VAL A 949 -15.44 -17.69 3.16
N PRO A 950 -14.11 -17.52 3.03
CA PRO A 950 -13.30 -18.36 2.16
C PRO A 950 -13.41 -19.84 2.50
N ALA A 951 -13.70 -20.67 1.49
CA ALA A 951 -13.78 -22.11 1.68
C ALA A 951 -12.41 -22.68 2.11
N GLN A 952 -12.36 -23.29 3.31
CA GLN A 952 -11.16 -23.96 3.81
C GLN A 952 -10.85 -25.21 2.98
N SER A 953 -10.12 -25.03 1.89
CA SER A 953 -9.58 -26.14 1.11
C SER A 953 -8.44 -26.81 1.88
N GLN A 954 -8.78 -27.80 2.72
CA GLN A 954 -7.85 -28.86 3.04
C GLN A 954 -7.55 -29.60 1.73
N GLY A 955 -6.46 -29.21 1.06
CA GLY A 955 -5.85 -30.04 0.03
C GLY A 955 -5.52 -31.41 0.63
N PRO A 956 -5.55 -32.49 -0.17
CA PRO A 956 -5.02 -33.77 0.29
C PRO A 956 -3.57 -33.58 0.73
N ALA A 957 -3.15 -34.31 1.77
CA ALA A 957 -1.81 -34.18 2.31
C ALA A 957 -0.75 -34.46 1.22
N ASP A 958 0.32 -33.67 1.27
CA ASP A 958 1.48 -33.67 0.38
C ASP A 958 2.66 -33.38 1.33
N THR A 959 3.33 -34.45 1.76
CA THR A 959 4.21 -34.44 2.93
C THR A 959 5.63 -33.97 2.61
N ASP A 960 6.14 -34.25 1.40
CA ASP A 960 7.46 -33.81 0.96
C ASP A 960 7.44 -32.62 -0.02
N ARG A 961 6.29 -32.31 -0.66
CA ARG A 961 6.05 -31.17 -1.59
C ARG A 961 6.63 -31.37 -2.98
N ASP A 962 6.60 -32.60 -3.48
CA ASP A 962 6.89 -32.94 -4.87
C ASP A 962 5.79 -32.43 -5.85
N GLY A 963 4.54 -32.35 -5.37
CA GLY A 963 3.33 -31.99 -6.13
C GLY A 963 2.34 -33.14 -6.37
N VAL A 964 2.55 -34.32 -5.79
CA VAL A 964 1.68 -35.50 -5.85
C VAL A 964 1.17 -35.83 -4.43
N PRO A 965 -0.16 -35.83 -4.18
CA PRO A 965 -0.64 -36.05 -2.82
C PRO A 965 -0.37 -37.46 -2.27
N ASP A 966 -0.02 -37.56 -0.99
CA ASP A 966 0.29 -38.76 -0.19
C ASP A 966 -0.69 -39.93 -0.38
N ALA A 967 -1.95 -39.62 -0.73
CA ALA A 967 -3.04 -40.58 -0.90
C ALA A 967 -3.05 -41.28 -2.28
N VAL A 968 -2.27 -40.78 -3.25
CA VAL A 968 -2.15 -41.33 -4.62
C VAL A 968 -0.70 -41.57 -5.04
N ASP A 969 0.27 -41.02 -4.32
CA ASP A 969 1.69 -41.27 -4.53
C ASP A 969 2.12 -42.68 -4.07
N PRO A 970 2.80 -43.49 -4.91
CA PRO A 970 3.49 -44.71 -4.48
C PRO A 970 4.70 -44.50 -3.56
N PHE A 971 5.32 -43.32 -3.52
CA PHE A 971 6.59 -43.05 -2.84
C PHE A 971 6.64 -41.73 -2.04
N PRO A 972 5.77 -41.47 -1.03
CA PRO A 972 5.54 -40.16 -0.37
C PRO A 972 6.67 -39.62 0.54
N PHE A 973 7.92 -39.86 0.13
CA PHE A 973 9.18 -39.36 0.67
C PHE A 973 10.25 -39.37 -0.47
N ASP A 974 9.88 -39.00 -1.70
CA ASP A 974 10.70 -39.03 -2.94
C ASP A 974 10.58 -37.70 -3.71
N PHE A 975 10.96 -36.61 -3.04
CA PHE A 975 10.84 -35.20 -3.45
C PHE A 975 11.24 -34.85 -4.91
N ASN A 976 11.97 -35.72 -5.61
CA ASN A 976 12.40 -35.54 -7.00
C ASN A 976 11.65 -36.40 -8.04
N ASN A 977 10.66 -37.22 -7.64
CA ASN A 977 9.90 -38.16 -8.50
C ASN A 977 10.78 -39.19 -9.25
N ASP A 978 11.93 -39.62 -8.69
CA ASP A 978 12.82 -40.57 -9.37
C ASP A 978 12.49 -42.07 -9.14
N GLY A 979 11.55 -42.34 -8.22
CA GLY A 979 11.08 -43.67 -7.83
C GLY A 979 11.91 -44.30 -6.70
N ILE A 980 12.73 -43.52 -6.01
CA ILE A 980 13.62 -43.96 -4.92
C ILE A 980 13.46 -43.01 -3.73
N PRO A 981 12.74 -43.41 -2.66
CA PRO A 981 12.59 -42.58 -1.46
C PRO A 981 13.93 -42.11 -0.91
N ASP A 982 14.02 -40.84 -0.51
CA ASP A 982 15.25 -40.11 -0.15
C ASP A 982 16.16 -40.86 0.85
N ALA A 983 15.57 -41.67 1.72
CA ALA A 983 16.26 -42.52 2.68
C ALA A 983 17.16 -43.61 2.05
N GLN A 984 16.93 -43.97 0.78
CA GLN A 984 17.67 -45.03 0.06
C GLN A 984 18.76 -44.47 -0.87
N THR A 985 18.56 -43.27 -1.40
CA THR A 985 19.42 -42.59 -2.40
C THR A 985 20.87 -42.39 -1.93
N TRP A 986 21.09 -42.35 -0.62
CA TRP A 986 22.41 -42.26 0.02
C TRP A 986 23.23 -43.56 0.01
N THR A 987 22.68 -44.70 -0.43
CA THR A 987 23.34 -46.01 -0.27
C THR A 987 24.13 -46.53 -1.48
N THR A 988 23.93 -45.94 -2.67
CA THR A 988 24.45 -46.46 -3.96
C THR A 988 25.52 -45.57 -4.63
N GLY A 989 26.11 -44.63 -3.87
CA GLY A 989 26.97 -43.55 -4.40
C GLY A 989 28.49 -43.78 -4.40
N SER A 990 29.03 -45.01 -4.40
CA SER A 990 30.48 -45.21 -4.21
C SER A 990 31.17 -46.37 -4.97
N GLN A 991 30.75 -46.70 -6.20
CA GLN A 991 31.58 -47.53 -7.10
C GLN A 991 31.25 -47.39 -8.60
N GLU A 992 31.97 -46.54 -9.32
CA GLU A 992 32.84 -46.87 -10.47
C GLU A 992 33.37 -45.59 -11.16
N ALA A 993 34.38 -45.72 -12.02
CA ALA A 993 35.08 -44.56 -12.62
C ALA A 993 35.60 -44.85 -14.03
N ARG A 994 35.72 -43.77 -14.83
CA ARG A 994 36.19 -43.73 -16.25
C ARG A 994 35.14 -44.31 -17.21
N THR A 995 34.80 -43.67 -18.33
CA THR A 995 35.71 -43.26 -19.41
C THR A 995 35.16 -42.08 -20.25
N SER A 996 35.89 -41.72 -21.31
CA SER A 996 35.71 -40.52 -22.13
C SER A 996 34.73 -40.65 -23.30
N GLY A 997 33.87 -39.63 -23.47
CA GLY A 997 33.88 -38.75 -24.65
C GLY A 997 33.40 -39.25 -26.04
N SER A 998 32.52 -38.44 -26.64
CA SER A 998 32.43 -38.15 -28.09
C SER A 998 32.32 -39.30 -29.11
N THR A 999 31.16 -39.40 -29.79
CA THR A 999 31.14 -39.41 -31.27
C THR A 999 29.76 -39.03 -31.85
N ARG A 1000 29.67 -38.87 -33.18
CA ARG A 1000 28.53 -38.26 -33.91
C ARG A 1000 28.27 -39.01 -35.23
N ARG A 1001 26.99 -39.20 -35.59
CA ARG A 1001 26.38 -39.53 -36.92
C ARG A 1001 26.13 -41.00 -37.37
N SER A 1002 24.93 -41.14 -37.97
CA SER A 1002 24.53 -41.83 -39.24
C SER A 1002 24.25 -43.34 -39.36
N ARG A 1003 22.96 -43.64 -39.66
CA ARG A 1003 22.34 -44.48 -40.76
C ARG A 1003 23.27 -45.48 -41.52
N ALA A 1004 22.89 -46.72 -41.92
CA ALA A 1004 21.60 -47.15 -42.49
C ALA A 1004 21.41 -48.70 -42.74
N ARG A 1005 20.14 -49.15 -42.85
CA ARG A 1005 19.51 -50.15 -43.80
C ARG A 1005 19.95 -51.64 -43.96
N SER A 1006 18.95 -52.54 -43.74
CA SER A 1006 18.50 -53.69 -44.60
C SER A 1006 17.07 -54.10 -44.15
N ARG A 1007 16.02 -54.32 -44.99
CA ARG A 1007 15.64 -55.42 -45.94
C ARG A 1007 15.40 -56.78 -45.24
N HIS A 1008 14.36 -57.61 -45.48
CA HIS A 1008 13.21 -57.74 -46.45
C HIS A 1008 12.20 -58.80 -45.88
N PRO A 1009 11.12 -59.35 -46.55
CA PRO A 1009 10.39 -59.08 -47.82
C PRO A 1009 8.82 -59.00 -47.68
N MET A 1010 8.07 -59.26 -48.78
CA MET A 1010 6.57 -59.27 -48.98
C MET A 1010 6.09 -60.72 -49.39
N PRO A 1011 4.88 -61.08 -49.96
CA PRO A 1011 3.98 -60.34 -50.91
C PRO A 1011 2.43 -60.66 -50.91
N ASP A 1012 1.73 -60.20 -51.99
CA ASP A 1012 0.41 -60.58 -52.59
C ASP A 1012 -0.92 -60.29 -51.85
N GLY A 1013 -2.05 -59.89 -52.47
CA GLY A 1013 -2.42 -59.49 -53.87
C GLY A 1013 -3.98 -59.36 -54.00
N TRP A 1014 -4.66 -59.16 -55.14
CA TRP A 1014 -4.66 -58.11 -56.20
C TRP A 1014 -5.90 -58.34 -57.13
N ARG A 1015 -6.81 -57.35 -57.32
CA ARG A 1015 -7.83 -57.22 -58.44
C ARG A 1015 -8.98 -58.26 -58.55
N ALA A 1016 -10.10 -58.08 -59.30
CA ALA A 1016 -10.93 -56.91 -59.75
C ALA A 1016 -12.24 -57.40 -60.47
N CYS A 1017 -13.12 -56.46 -60.91
CA CYS A 1017 -14.24 -56.62 -61.89
C CYS A 1017 -15.55 -57.33 -61.40
N THR A 1018 -16.79 -57.10 -61.91
CA THR A 1018 -17.37 -56.08 -62.84
C THR A 1018 -18.93 -55.97 -62.77
N SER A 1019 -19.45 -54.73 -62.84
CA SER A 1019 -20.72 -54.23 -63.46
C SER A 1019 -22.07 -55.01 -63.47
N ALA A 1020 -23.12 -54.37 -62.91
CA ALA A 1020 -24.50 -54.28 -63.47
C ALA A 1020 -25.21 -53.06 -62.81
N ARG A 1021 -25.51 -51.95 -63.50
CA ARG A 1021 -26.67 -51.63 -64.38
C ARG A 1021 -28.05 -51.54 -63.70
N THR A 1022 -28.43 -50.28 -63.42
CA THR A 1022 -29.70 -49.63 -63.84
C THR A 1022 -31.05 -50.20 -63.39
N ILE A 1023 -31.72 -49.45 -62.51
CA ILE A 1023 -33.05 -48.85 -62.75
C ILE A 1023 -33.14 -47.56 -61.91
N ALA A 1024 -33.90 -46.56 -62.38
CA ALA A 1024 -34.11 -45.31 -61.67
C ALA A 1024 -35.60 -45.12 -61.33
N LEU A 1025 -35.89 -44.53 -60.17
CA LEU A 1025 -37.23 -44.05 -59.81
C LEU A 1025 -37.13 -42.73 -59.03
N ARG A 1026 -38.16 -41.90 -59.17
CA ARG A 1026 -38.33 -40.61 -58.47
C ARG A 1026 -39.55 -40.67 -57.56
N SER A 1027 -39.54 -39.79 -56.56
CA SER A 1027 -40.67 -39.03 -56.00
C SER A 1027 -41.88 -39.77 -55.39
N SER A 1028 -42.06 -39.52 -54.08
CA SER A 1028 -43.31 -39.06 -53.42
C SER A 1028 -44.61 -39.88 -53.46
N GLU A 1029 -45.14 -40.15 -52.26
CA GLU A 1029 -46.53 -39.93 -51.76
C GLU A 1029 -46.43 -39.93 -50.20
N LYS A 1030 -47.23 -39.25 -49.36
CA LYS A 1030 -48.70 -39.18 -49.16
C LYS A 1030 -49.30 -40.55 -48.70
N MET A 1031 -50.35 -40.62 -47.88
CA MET A 1031 -51.34 -39.60 -47.48
C MET A 1031 -51.91 -39.79 -46.05
N SER A 1032 -52.84 -38.92 -45.66
CA SER A 1032 -53.59 -38.83 -44.40
C SER A 1032 -54.59 -39.98 -44.12
N PHE A 1033 -55.01 -40.14 -42.86
CA PHE A 1033 -56.40 -40.31 -42.30
C PHE A 1033 -56.22 -40.58 -40.77
N GLU A 1034 -56.62 -39.70 -39.84
CA GLU A 1034 -57.98 -39.45 -39.28
C GLU A 1034 -58.45 -40.50 -38.24
N SER A 1035 -58.50 -40.09 -36.96
CA SER A 1035 -59.29 -40.64 -35.83
C SER A 1035 -58.73 -40.09 -34.49
N SER A 1036 -59.43 -40.06 -33.35
CA SER A 1036 -60.80 -39.57 -33.05
C SER A 1036 -61.05 -39.70 -31.55
N SER A 1037 -61.36 -38.59 -30.84
CA SER A 1037 -61.84 -38.52 -29.44
C SER A 1037 -60.89 -39.07 -28.34
N THR A 1038 -60.97 -38.67 -27.07
CA THR A 1038 -61.97 -37.86 -26.34
C THR A 1038 -61.37 -36.69 -25.54
N TRP A 1039 -62.09 -35.57 -25.52
CA TRP A 1039 -62.23 -34.68 -24.36
C TRP A 1039 -63.73 -34.52 -24.08
N THR A 1040 -64.13 -34.43 -22.82
CA THR A 1040 -65.53 -34.34 -22.34
C THR A 1040 -65.51 -33.72 -20.94
N THR A 1041 -66.40 -32.83 -20.47
CA THR A 1041 -67.58 -32.07 -20.96
C THR A 1041 -68.05 -31.18 -19.77
N VAL A 1042 -68.78 -30.05 -19.78
CA VAL A 1042 -69.46 -29.06 -20.68
C VAL A 1042 -69.99 -27.90 -19.74
N PRO A 1043 -70.83 -26.88 -20.10
CA PRO A 1043 -71.20 -26.23 -21.39
C PRO A 1043 -71.15 -24.67 -21.36
N LEU A 1044 -71.74 -24.04 -22.41
CA LEU A 1044 -72.36 -22.68 -22.51
C LEU A 1044 -71.50 -21.50 -23.05
N ALA A 1045 -72.04 -20.52 -23.82
CA ALA A 1045 -72.98 -20.55 -24.98
C ALA A 1045 -73.19 -19.13 -25.59
N GLY A 1046 -73.26 -19.00 -26.93
CA GLY A 1046 -73.81 -17.84 -27.69
C GLY A 1046 -72.81 -17.13 -28.64
N THR A 1047 -72.95 -17.15 -29.98
CA THR A 1047 -73.81 -16.32 -30.90
C THR A 1047 -73.41 -14.82 -31.03
N ARG A 1048 -73.33 -14.15 -32.20
CA ARG A 1048 -73.93 -14.38 -33.56
C ARG A 1048 -73.28 -13.51 -34.70
N LEU A 1049 -73.18 -14.08 -35.92
CA LEU A 1049 -73.43 -13.54 -37.31
C LEU A 1049 -72.85 -12.23 -37.92
N ALA A 1050 -72.38 -12.37 -39.19
CA ALA A 1050 -72.42 -11.47 -40.39
C ALA A 1050 -71.65 -10.11 -40.41
N GLY A 1051 -71.24 -9.51 -41.55
CA GLY A 1051 -71.19 -9.95 -42.98
C GLY A 1051 -71.03 -8.79 -44.03
N SER A 1052 -70.36 -9.03 -45.18
CA SER A 1052 -70.15 -8.13 -46.38
C SER A 1052 -69.20 -6.90 -46.20
N GLY A 1053 -68.58 -6.25 -47.22
CA GLY A 1053 -68.66 -6.32 -48.70
C GLY A 1053 -67.50 -5.59 -49.45
N ARG A 1054 -67.61 -5.35 -50.79
CA ARG A 1054 -66.59 -4.72 -51.71
C ARG A 1054 -66.58 -3.16 -51.61
N THR A 1055 -65.68 -2.31 -52.19
CA THR A 1055 -64.69 -2.26 -53.33
C THR A 1055 -63.50 -1.31 -52.98
N GLY A 1056 -62.42 -1.03 -53.77
CA GLY A 1056 -61.89 -1.46 -55.08
C GLY A 1056 -61.09 -0.33 -55.83
N SER A 1057 -60.39 -0.65 -56.95
CA SER A 1057 -59.64 0.26 -57.89
C SER A 1057 -58.25 0.79 -57.42
N SER A 1058 -57.16 0.87 -58.22
CA SER A 1058 -56.81 0.31 -59.57
C SER A 1058 -55.31 0.48 -59.99
N ARG A 1059 -54.71 -0.56 -60.61
CA ARG A 1059 -53.71 -0.59 -61.74
C ARG A 1059 -52.40 0.24 -61.66
N SER A 1060 -51.18 -0.35 -61.63
CA SER A 1060 -50.36 -0.99 -62.73
C SER A 1060 -49.81 -0.01 -63.79
N VAL A 1061 -48.54 -0.02 -64.26
CA VAL A 1061 -47.68 -1.11 -64.82
C VAL A 1061 -46.15 -0.79 -64.60
N GLY A 1062 -45.22 -1.75 -64.83
CA GLY A 1062 -43.74 -1.62 -64.76
C GLY A 1062 -43.08 -0.80 -65.90
N ARG A 1063 -41.85 -1.06 -66.41
CA ARG A 1063 -40.87 -2.16 -66.26
C ARG A 1063 -39.53 -1.72 -66.90
N THR A 1064 -38.37 -2.30 -66.52
CA THR A 1064 -37.03 -2.20 -67.21
C THR A 1064 -36.39 -0.79 -67.37
N ALA A 1065 -35.14 -0.60 -67.81
CA ALA A 1065 -33.83 -1.22 -67.45
C ALA A 1065 -32.66 -0.52 -68.18
N ARG A 1066 -31.43 -0.71 -67.66
CA ARG A 1066 -30.09 -0.46 -68.28
C ARG A 1066 -29.52 0.99 -68.33
N SER A 1067 -28.19 0.98 -68.19
CA SER A 1067 -27.16 2.00 -68.44
C SER A 1067 -26.70 1.94 -69.93
N PRO A 1068 -25.63 2.62 -70.45
CA PRO A 1068 -24.50 3.28 -69.74
C PRO A 1068 -23.89 4.56 -70.38
N SER A 1069 -22.71 4.92 -69.87
CA SER A 1069 -21.57 5.64 -70.50
C SER A 1069 -21.30 7.12 -70.18
N ARG A 1070 -19.98 7.38 -70.05
CA ARG A 1070 -19.24 8.67 -69.93
C ARG A 1070 -18.79 9.11 -71.37
N PRO A 1071 -18.01 10.20 -71.66
CA PRO A 1071 -17.17 11.00 -70.74
C PRO A 1071 -16.91 12.51 -71.06
N CYS A 1072 -16.02 13.09 -70.24
CA CYS A 1072 -15.07 14.21 -70.51
C CYS A 1072 -15.52 15.68 -70.40
N SER A 1073 -14.52 16.49 -70.00
CA SER A 1073 -14.56 17.93 -69.64
C SER A 1073 -14.08 18.83 -70.81
N PRO A 1074 -14.11 20.18 -70.69
CA PRO A 1074 -12.96 20.91 -70.10
C PRO A 1074 -13.29 22.19 -69.28
N SER A 1075 -12.29 22.73 -68.58
CA SER A 1075 -12.27 24.06 -67.93
C SER A 1075 -11.71 25.15 -68.88
N PRO A 1076 -11.72 26.47 -68.56
CA PRO A 1076 -10.68 27.04 -67.66
C PRO A 1076 -11.03 28.31 -66.82
N ASP A 1077 -10.10 28.62 -65.90
CA ASP A 1077 -9.65 29.93 -65.36
C ASP A 1077 -10.54 30.92 -64.54
N ARG A 1078 -9.99 31.21 -63.33
CA ARG A 1078 -9.86 32.49 -62.58
C ARG A 1078 -10.93 33.00 -61.60
N SER A 1079 -10.52 32.92 -60.33
CA SER A 1079 -10.91 33.68 -59.12
C SER A 1079 -10.45 35.17 -59.17
N PRO A 1080 -10.71 36.07 -58.17
CA PRO A 1080 -10.40 35.86 -56.73
C PRO A 1080 -11.36 36.45 -55.66
N ASP A 1081 -11.00 36.12 -54.41
CA ASP A 1081 -11.21 36.81 -53.12
C ASP A 1081 -12.54 36.79 -52.33
N ASN A 1082 -12.45 36.05 -51.21
CA ASN A 1082 -12.86 36.38 -49.83
C ASN A 1082 -14.36 36.46 -49.46
N GLY A 1083 -14.86 35.37 -48.86
CA GLY A 1083 -16.16 35.30 -48.16
C GLY A 1083 -16.28 34.11 -47.19
N ILE A 1084 -16.14 34.42 -45.89
CA ILE A 1084 -16.41 33.66 -44.64
C ILE A 1084 -17.33 32.41 -44.77
N GLY A 1085 -16.95 31.29 -44.13
CA GLY A 1085 -17.83 30.11 -43.95
C GLY A 1085 -17.41 29.13 -42.82
N LEU A 1086 -18.34 28.85 -41.91
CA LEU A 1086 -18.33 27.81 -40.84
C LEU A 1086 -19.24 26.62 -41.28
N PRO A 1087 -19.38 25.50 -40.51
CA PRO A 1087 -18.37 24.68 -39.83
C PRO A 1087 -18.62 23.13 -39.98
N TYR A 1088 -17.67 22.29 -39.51
CA TYR A 1088 -17.85 20.84 -39.21
C TYR A 1088 -18.32 19.90 -40.37
N PRO A 1089 -18.36 18.56 -40.20
CA PRO A 1089 -17.69 17.70 -39.22
C PRO A 1089 -16.82 16.57 -39.83
N ARG A 1090 -15.83 16.09 -39.06
CA ARG A 1090 -15.72 14.69 -38.62
C ARG A 1090 -14.79 14.59 -37.42
#